data_AF-A0A4S4EPC1-F1
#
_entry.id   AF-A0A4S4EPC1-F1
#
_cell.length_a   1.000
_cell.length_b   1.000
_cell.length_c   1.000
_cell.angle_alpha   90.00
_cell.angle_beta   90.00
_cell.angle_gamma   90.00
#
_symmetry.space_group_name_H-M   'P 1'
#
loop_
_entity.id
_entity.type
_entity.pdbx_description
1 polymer ?
#
loop_
_entity_poly.entity_id
_entity_poly.type
_entity_poly.pdbx_seq_one_letter_code
_entity_poly.pdbx_strand_id
1 'polypeptide(L)'
;MAARGRELFFLSVLVVGVLAARTSFGANVTYDHRALLIDGNRRVLISGSIHYPRSTPDMWSDLIQKSKDGGLDVIETYVFWNLHEPVRKQYDFEGGKDLVKFIKLVAEAGLYAHLRIGPYACAEWNYGGFPLWLHFIPGIQFRTDNKPFKAEMKRFTAKIVDMMKQEKLYASQGGPIILSQIENEYGNIDSAYGSAAKTYINWAASMATSLDTGVPWVMCQQADAPDPIINTCNGFYCDQFTPNSAKKPKMWTENWTGWFLPFGGAVPYRPVEDLAFAVARFFQRGGTFQNYYMYHGGTNFGRTSGGPFITTSYDYDAPIDEYGLLRQPKWGHLKDLHKSIKLCEEAMVATEPTITSLGSNLEASVYKASGLCAAFLANVGTQSDAIVKFNGNSYHLPAWSVSILPDCKNAVLNTAKINSVTTIPKFIRQSSNDDVTTSEAFLSGWSWFNEPVGISSKNAFTKLGLAEQINTTADLSDYLCTDIQGDEPFLQDGSQTVLHVESLGHALHAFINGKLAGSGKGNSGNAKVSMEVRITLVPGKNIIDLLSLTVGLQNYGAFFDKKGAGVTGPVKLKGVNNGSTIDLSSQQWTYQVGLKGEELGLSSVGSSGWVSESTLPKKQPLIWYTTNFDAPSGNDPIALHFMGMGKGEAWVNGQSIGRYWPTYTSSNSGCTDTCNYRGAYRSHKCLKNCGKPSQQLYHMPRSWLQPSGNTLVLFEEMGGDPTQISFAARQIESLCSHISESHPQPVDMWTSDQETGRRSGPMLSLECPFPNQVISSINFASFGTPHGTCGSFSHGQCSSATALSIVQKACIGSKSCSIGVSIDTFGDPCVGMTKSLAVEASCT
;
A
#
# COMPACT_ATOMS: atom_id res chain seq x y z
N MET A 1 1.57 -29.33 68.62
CA MET A 1 0.24 -28.79 68.27
C MET A 1 0.25 -27.29 68.50
N ALA A 2 0.63 -26.52 67.49
CA ALA A 2 0.40 -25.09 67.32
C ALA A 2 1.02 -24.66 65.99
N ALA A 3 0.34 -23.76 65.27
CA ALA A 3 0.85 -22.91 64.19
C ALA A 3 1.35 -23.59 62.89
N ARG A 4 0.41 -24.00 62.03
CA ARG A 4 0.58 -23.98 60.56
C ARG A 4 -0.72 -23.52 59.92
N GLY A 5 -0.88 -22.20 59.82
CA GLY A 5 -2.07 -21.56 59.27
C GLY A 5 -1.83 -20.08 59.13
N ARG A 6 -0.80 -19.67 58.36
CA ARG A 6 -0.60 -18.25 57.99
C ARG A 6 0.35 -17.95 56.83
N GLU A 7 0.83 -18.93 56.06
CA GLU A 7 1.77 -18.66 54.95
C GLU A 7 1.22 -18.84 53.53
N LEU A 8 -0.01 -19.35 53.33
CA LEU A 8 -0.57 -19.51 51.98
C LEU A 8 -1.51 -18.38 51.51
N PHE A 9 -1.72 -17.33 52.30
CA PHE A 9 -2.61 -16.22 51.92
C PHE A 9 -1.90 -14.93 51.49
N PHE A 10 -0.57 -14.86 51.61
CA PHE A 10 0.21 -13.67 51.21
C PHE A 10 0.88 -13.80 49.84
N LEU A 11 0.95 -14.99 49.23
CA LEU A 11 1.51 -15.17 47.88
C LEU A 11 0.48 -15.00 46.76
N SER A 12 -0.81 -15.10 47.06
CA SER A 12 -1.90 -14.99 46.07
C SER A 12 -2.36 -13.55 45.82
N VAL A 13 -1.89 -12.58 46.61
CA VAL A 13 -2.25 -11.15 46.49
C VAL A 13 -1.16 -10.35 45.76
N LEU A 14 0.06 -10.89 45.59
CA LEU A 14 1.12 -10.24 44.81
C LEU A 14 1.14 -10.65 43.31
N VAL A 15 0.40 -11.69 42.92
CA VAL A 15 0.37 -12.20 41.53
C VAL A 15 -0.87 -11.74 40.75
N VAL A 16 -1.78 -11.00 41.38
CA VAL A 16 -2.95 -10.36 40.71
C VAL A 16 -2.77 -8.82 40.60
N GLY A 17 -1.58 -8.31 40.93
CA GLY A 17 -1.22 -6.89 40.87
C GLY A 17 -0.54 -6.44 39.58
N VAL A 18 -0.48 -7.26 38.53
CA VAL A 18 -0.19 -6.81 37.15
C VAL A 18 -1.53 -6.61 36.44
N LEU A 19 -2.39 -5.78 37.05
CA LEU A 19 -3.50 -5.16 36.35
C LEU A 19 -2.89 -4.25 35.29
N ALA A 20 -3.23 -4.52 34.03
CA ALA A 20 -2.94 -3.71 32.86
C ALA A 20 -2.62 -2.25 33.23
N ALA A 21 -1.33 -1.92 33.27
CA ALA A 21 -0.91 -0.54 33.26
C ALA A 21 -1.37 -0.01 31.90
N ARG A 22 -2.57 0.58 31.85
CA ARG A 22 -3.00 1.40 30.73
C ARG A 22 -1.87 2.40 30.57
N THR A 23 -1.13 2.31 29.46
CA THR A 23 -0.10 3.24 29.06
C THR A 23 -0.77 4.59 28.88
N SER A 24 -0.88 5.34 29.97
CA SER A 24 -1.36 6.71 29.94
C SER A 24 -0.22 7.54 29.38
N PHE A 25 -0.32 7.93 28.12
CA PHE A 25 0.57 8.89 27.48
C PHE A 25 0.17 10.29 27.96
N GLY A 26 0.36 10.59 29.24
CA GLY A 26 0.07 11.91 29.83
C GLY A 26 1.09 12.95 29.34
N ALA A 27 1.16 13.13 28.02
CA ALA A 27 2.32 13.68 27.36
C ALA A 27 2.07 15.09 26.81
N ASN A 28 2.85 16.07 27.27
CA ASN A 28 2.88 17.38 26.64
C ASN A 28 3.70 17.30 25.34
N VAL A 29 3.07 17.60 24.19
CA VAL A 29 3.75 17.54 22.88
C VAL A 29 3.96 18.94 22.33
N THR A 30 5.22 19.33 22.20
CA THR A 30 5.64 20.60 21.58
C THR A 30 6.74 20.35 20.54
N TYR A 31 7.35 21.40 20.02
CA TYR A 31 8.50 21.28 19.12
C TYR A 31 9.45 22.46 19.27
N ASP A 32 10.68 22.27 18.82
CA ASP A 32 11.64 23.34 18.61
C ASP A 32 12.37 23.16 17.27
N HIS A 33 13.45 23.92 17.06
CA HIS A 33 14.25 23.85 15.83
C HIS A 33 14.79 22.45 15.52
N ARG A 34 14.97 21.59 16.52
CA ARG A 34 15.62 20.29 16.39
C ARG A 34 14.62 19.17 16.20
N ALA A 35 13.63 19.06 17.09
CA ALA A 35 12.76 17.90 17.15
C ALA A 35 11.36 18.20 17.71
N LEU A 36 10.47 17.20 17.64
CA LEU A 36 9.32 17.15 18.53
C LEU A 36 9.81 16.85 19.96
N LEU A 37 9.18 17.50 20.93
CA LEU A 37 9.38 17.24 22.34
C LEU A 37 8.15 16.51 22.86
N ILE A 38 8.36 15.35 23.47
CA ILE A 38 7.33 14.59 24.18
C ILE A 38 7.74 14.59 25.65
N ASP A 39 6.92 15.20 26.50
CA ASP A 39 7.23 15.44 27.91
C ASP A 39 8.52 16.20 28.14
N GLY A 40 8.76 17.22 27.32
CA GLY A 40 9.96 18.05 27.38
C GLY A 40 11.22 17.37 26.84
N ASN A 41 11.14 16.11 26.41
CA ASN A 41 12.27 15.38 25.84
C ASN A 41 12.18 15.39 24.31
N ARG A 42 13.21 15.93 23.65
CA ARG A 42 13.37 15.82 22.20
C ARG A 42 13.47 14.35 21.79
N ARG A 43 12.80 13.96 20.72
CA ARG A 43 12.79 12.57 20.23
C ARG A 43 13.19 12.48 18.76
N VAL A 44 13.88 11.39 18.41
CA VAL A 44 14.04 10.96 17.01
C VAL A 44 12.98 9.90 16.75
N LEU A 45 11.97 10.23 15.93
CA LEU A 45 10.78 9.40 15.75
C LEU A 45 10.79 8.72 14.38
N ILE A 46 10.56 7.40 14.41
CA ILE A 46 10.40 6.57 13.22
C ILE A 46 8.94 6.14 13.14
N SER A 47 8.31 6.42 12.00
CA SER A 47 6.88 6.26 11.79
C SER A 47 6.60 5.36 10.59
N GLY A 48 5.43 4.74 10.55
CA GLY A 48 4.99 3.94 9.41
C GLY A 48 3.49 4.06 9.17
N SER A 49 3.10 4.16 7.89
CA SER A 49 1.70 4.30 7.51
C SER A 49 1.00 2.96 7.49
N ILE A 50 -0.15 2.88 8.16
CA ILE A 50 -1.11 1.78 8.09
C ILE A 50 -2.50 2.40 7.95
N HIS A 51 -3.15 2.19 6.81
CA HIS A 51 -4.52 2.67 6.59
C HIS A 51 -5.53 1.65 7.10
N TYR A 52 -6.25 2.01 8.18
CA TYR A 52 -7.19 1.10 8.85
C TYR A 52 -8.21 0.45 7.89
N PRO A 53 -8.78 1.12 6.85
CA PRO A 53 -9.74 0.47 5.97
C PRO A 53 -9.12 -0.45 4.92
N ARG A 54 -7.78 -0.45 4.77
CA ARG A 54 -7.06 -1.31 3.81
C ARG A 54 -6.66 -2.66 4.41
N SER A 55 -7.08 -2.92 5.65
CA SER A 55 -6.92 -4.19 6.36
C SER A 55 -8.15 -4.43 7.25
N THR A 56 -8.35 -5.65 7.73
CA THR A 56 -9.51 -5.96 8.58
C THR A 56 -9.20 -5.68 10.06
N PRO A 57 -10.22 -5.45 10.91
CA PRO A 57 -10.03 -5.28 12.35
C PRO A 57 -9.24 -6.40 13.02
N ASP A 58 -9.34 -7.63 12.52
CA ASP A 58 -8.61 -8.79 13.05
C ASP A 58 -7.11 -8.78 12.69
N MET A 59 -6.74 -8.07 11.62
CA MET A 59 -5.34 -7.90 11.22
C MET A 59 -4.66 -6.78 12.00
N TRP A 60 -5.38 -5.76 12.46
CA TRP A 60 -4.78 -4.53 12.99
C TRP A 60 -3.79 -4.76 14.12
N SER A 61 -4.14 -5.56 15.13
CA SER A 61 -3.24 -5.82 16.27
C SER A 61 -1.92 -6.48 15.83
N ASP A 62 -1.98 -7.44 14.92
CA ASP A 62 -0.79 -8.13 14.39
C ASP A 62 0.06 -7.19 13.52
N LEU A 63 -0.57 -6.39 12.66
CA LEU A 63 0.13 -5.39 11.84
C LEU A 63 0.84 -4.35 12.71
N ILE A 64 0.16 -3.83 13.73
CA ILE A 64 0.72 -2.85 14.68
C ILE A 64 1.85 -3.49 15.50
N GLN A 65 1.72 -4.74 15.92
CA GLN A 65 2.77 -5.45 16.65
C GLN A 65 4.01 -5.65 15.77
N LYS A 66 3.85 -6.11 14.52
CA LYS A 66 4.94 -6.23 13.54
C LYS A 66 5.63 -4.89 13.25
N SER A 67 4.88 -3.79 13.28
CA SER A 67 5.42 -2.43 13.21
C SER A 67 6.26 -2.06 14.42
N LYS A 68 5.77 -2.35 15.63
CA LYS A 68 6.53 -2.15 16.88
C LYS A 68 7.82 -2.99 16.89
N ASP A 69 7.72 -4.28 16.56
CA ASP A 69 8.86 -5.20 16.51
C ASP A 69 9.87 -4.81 15.42
N GLY A 70 9.39 -4.11 14.40
CA GLY A 70 10.18 -3.48 13.35
C GLY A 70 10.88 -2.21 13.81
N GLY A 71 10.64 -1.71 15.02
CA GLY A 71 11.29 -0.52 15.59
C GLY A 71 10.61 0.81 15.30
N LEU A 72 9.33 0.80 14.91
CA LEU A 72 8.55 2.05 14.80
C LEU A 72 8.19 2.60 16.19
N ASP A 73 8.16 3.93 16.30
CA ASP A 73 7.63 4.67 17.45
C ASP A 73 6.20 5.15 17.20
N VAL A 74 5.82 5.37 15.93
CA VAL A 74 4.57 6.03 15.53
C VAL A 74 3.86 5.25 14.42
N ILE A 75 2.54 5.12 14.49
CA ILE A 75 1.70 4.72 13.36
C ILE A 75 1.04 5.95 12.76
N GLU A 76 1.19 6.12 11.45
CA GLU A 76 0.54 7.17 10.69
C GLU A 76 -0.68 6.62 9.95
N THR A 77 -1.77 7.39 9.90
CA THR A 77 -2.94 7.01 9.11
C THR A 77 -3.72 8.23 8.63
N TYR A 78 -4.22 8.18 7.39
CA TYR A 78 -5.21 9.14 6.90
C TYR A 78 -6.59 8.87 7.49
N VAL A 79 -7.46 9.87 7.51
CA VAL A 79 -8.91 9.70 7.72
C VAL A 79 -9.65 9.80 6.39
N PHE A 80 -10.48 8.82 6.07
CA PHE A 80 -11.17 8.73 4.78
C PHE A 80 -12.60 9.26 4.87
N TRP A 81 -12.81 10.53 4.49
CA TRP A 81 -14.11 11.20 4.69
C TRP A 81 -15.25 10.52 3.92
N ASN A 82 -15.04 10.15 2.65
CA ASN A 82 -16.04 9.44 1.84
C ASN A 82 -16.54 8.14 2.48
N LEU A 83 -15.65 7.43 3.16
CA LEU A 83 -15.95 6.18 3.87
C LEU A 83 -16.79 6.44 5.12
N HIS A 84 -16.46 7.51 5.86
CA HIS A 84 -17.10 7.83 7.12
C HIS A 84 -18.38 8.65 7.00
N GLU A 85 -18.62 9.29 5.87
CA GLU A 85 -19.83 10.08 5.62
C GLU A 85 -20.39 9.78 4.23
N PRO A 86 -20.81 8.53 3.95
CA PRO A 86 -21.32 8.14 2.63
C PRO A 86 -22.58 8.93 2.25
N VAL A 87 -23.39 9.31 3.24
CA VAL A 87 -24.52 10.22 3.09
C VAL A 87 -24.29 11.44 3.97
N ARG A 88 -24.55 12.64 3.45
CA ARG A 88 -24.31 13.90 4.17
C ARG A 88 -24.99 13.89 5.55
N LYS A 89 -24.19 14.09 6.59
CA LYS A 89 -24.47 14.09 8.03
C LYS A 89 -24.84 12.73 8.63
N GLN A 90 -24.69 11.64 7.88
CA GLN A 90 -24.83 10.27 8.39
C GLN A 90 -23.46 9.62 8.40
N TYR A 91 -23.03 9.23 9.60
CA TYR A 91 -21.66 8.80 9.81
C TYR A 91 -21.57 7.31 10.10
N ASP A 92 -20.52 6.68 9.60
CA ASP A 92 -20.23 5.27 9.81
C ASP A 92 -18.77 5.07 10.27
N PHE A 93 -18.62 4.55 11.48
CA PHE A 93 -17.35 4.18 12.12
C PHE A 93 -17.39 2.73 12.63
N GLU A 94 -18.19 1.86 12.02
CA GLU A 94 -18.31 0.46 12.41
C GLU A 94 -17.33 -0.46 11.66
N GLY A 95 -17.04 -1.63 12.23
CA GLY A 95 -16.24 -2.67 11.59
C GLY A 95 -14.85 -2.18 11.15
N GLY A 96 -14.50 -2.40 9.87
CA GLY A 96 -13.24 -1.94 9.28
C GLY A 96 -13.09 -0.41 9.17
N LYS A 97 -14.12 0.35 9.55
CA LYS A 97 -14.14 1.82 9.56
C LYS A 97 -13.97 2.37 10.99
N ASP A 98 -13.79 1.51 11.99
CA ASP A 98 -13.64 1.95 13.39
C ASP A 98 -12.26 2.57 13.67
N LEU A 99 -12.15 3.86 13.35
CA LEU A 99 -10.96 4.67 13.57
C LEU A 99 -10.58 4.73 15.06
N VAL A 100 -11.57 4.83 15.96
CA VAL A 100 -11.31 4.93 17.40
C VAL A 100 -10.67 3.64 17.90
N LYS A 101 -11.22 2.48 17.53
CA LYS A 101 -10.64 1.18 17.87
C LYS A 101 -9.24 1.03 17.31
N PHE A 102 -9.01 1.40 16.05
CA PHE A 102 -7.68 1.33 15.45
C PHE A 102 -6.64 2.14 16.25
N ILE A 103 -6.95 3.40 16.60
CA ILE A 103 -6.04 4.25 17.39
C ILE A 103 -5.86 3.73 18.82
N LYS A 104 -6.89 3.14 19.43
CA LYS A 104 -6.76 2.46 20.73
C LYS A 104 -5.81 1.26 20.67
N LEU A 105 -5.86 0.45 19.61
CA LEU A 105 -4.91 -0.65 19.42
C LEU A 105 -3.47 -0.15 19.25
N VAL A 106 -3.25 0.99 18.60
CA VAL A 106 -1.94 1.65 18.55
C VAL A 106 -1.45 2.01 19.96
N ALA A 107 -2.34 2.58 20.80
CA ALA A 107 -2.02 2.89 22.19
C ALA A 107 -1.72 1.65 23.04
N GLU A 108 -2.49 0.58 22.87
CA GLU A 108 -2.31 -0.71 23.57
C GLU A 108 -0.97 -1.35 23.22
N ALA A 109 -0.53 -1.23 21.96
CA ALA A 109 0.80 -1.63 21.55
C ALA A 109 1.91 -0.72 22.13
N GLY A 110 1.58 0.43 22.73
CA GLY A 110 2.56 1.37 23.28
C GLY A 110 3.24 2.22 22.21
N LEU A 111 2.60 2.40 21.06
CA LEU A 111 3.05 3.29 19.98
C LEU A 111 2.28 4.61 20.03
N TYR A 112 2.89 5.66 19.47
CA TYR A 112 2.19 6.93 19.20
C TYR A 112 1.42 6.87 17.88
N ALA A 113 0.56 7.86 17.65
CA ALA A 113 -0.17 8.03 16.42
C ALA A 113 0.07 9.41 15.77
N HIS A 114 0.20 9.44 14.44
CA HIS A 114 0.10 10.64 13.62
C HIS A 114 -1.18 10.56 12.81
N LEU A 115 -2.18 11.37 13.17
CA LEU A 115 -3.50 11.35 12.54
C LEU A 115 -3.60 12.36 11.41
N ARG A 116 -3.54 11.90 10.16
CA ARG A 116 -3.64 12.76 8.98
C ARG A 116 -5.10 12.96 8.60
N ILE A 117 -5.75 13.92 9.26
CA ILE A 117 -7.19 14.14 9.14
C ILE A 117 -7.58 14.59 7.73
N GLY A 118 -6.72 15.33 7.02
CA GLY A 118 -6.98 15.81 5.66
C GLY A 118 -7.92 17.02 5.67
N PRO A 119 -9.19 16.93 5.19
CA PRO A 119 -9.89 15.71 4.80
C PRO A 119 -9.74 15.33 3.32
N TYR A 120 -9.01 16.14 2.55
CA TYR A 120 -8.40 15.64 1.32
C TYR A 120 -7.22 14.75 1.72
N ALA A 121 -7.25 13.47 1.32
CA ALA A 121 -6.22 12.48 1.65
C ALA A 121 -5.30 12.15 0.47
N CYS A 122 -5.72 12.40 -0.78
CA CYS A 122 -5.11 11.80 -1.98
C CYS A 122 -5.10 10.26 -1.87
N ALA A 123 -4.04 9.71 -1.28
CA ALA A 123 -3.88 8.33 -0.80
C ALA A 123 -4.11 7.21 -1.83
N GLU A 124 -4.05 7.54 -3.13
CA GLU A 124 -4.57 6.68 -4.20
C GLU A 124 -6.03 6.23 -3.97
N TRP A 125 -6.77 7.05 -3.23
CA TRP A 125 -8.10 6.74 -2.72
C TRP A 125 -9.18 7.46 -3.53
N ASN A 126 -10.34 6.83 -3.68
CA ASN A 126 -11.45 7.28 -4.50
C ASN A 126 -11.80 8.73 -4.19
N TYR A 127 -11.81 9.57 -5.23
CA TYR A 127 -12.10 11.00 -5.13
C TYR A 127 -11.24 11.77 -4.11
N GLY A 128 -10.03 11.27 -3.83
CA GLY A 128 -9.09 11.85 -2.88
C GLY A 128 -9.57 11.80 -1.43
N GLY A 129 -10.54 10.95 -1.13
CA GLY A 129 -11.19 10.86 0.18
C GLY A 129 -12.43 11.76 0.33
N PHE A 130 -12.78 12.61 -0.63
CA PHE A 130 -14.01 13.39 -0.53
C PHE A 130 -15.26 12.56 -0.81
N PRO A 131 -16.33 12.70 -0.02
CA PRO A 131 -17.61 12.10 -0.35
C PRO A 131 -18.18 12.75 -1.61
N LEU A 132 -18.73 11.96 -2.53
CA LEU A 132 -19.20 12.51 -3.79
C LEU A 132 -20.40 13.46 -3.63
N TRP A 133 -21.23 13.33 -2.58
CA TRP A 133 -22.31 14.28 -2.31
C TRP A 133 -21.82 15.73 -2.18
N LEU A 134 -20.54 15.94 -1.86
CA LEU A 134 -19.92 17.27 -1.79
C LEU A 134 -19.95 17.96 -3.16
N HIS A 135 -19.76 17.19 -4.25
CA HIS A 135 -19.78 17.68 -5.65
C HIS A 135 -21.09 18.40 -6.00
N PHE A 136 -22.21 17.95 -5.42
CA PHE A 136 -23.55 18.44 -5.74
C PHE A 136 -23.97 19.66 -4.91
N ILE A 137 -23.11 20.20 -4.05
CA ILE A 137 -23.43 21.42 -3.30
C ILE A 137 -23.39 22.63 -4.24
N PRO A 138 -24.48 23.43 -4.34
CA PRO A 138 -24.51 24.59 -5.22
C PRO A 138 -23.36 25.56 -4.99
N GLY A 139 -22.64 25.90 -6.05
CA GLY A 139 -21.52 26.85 -6.04
C GLY A 139 -20.27 26.36 -5.31
N ILE A 140 -20.17 25.05 -5.00
CA ILE A 140 -18.97 24.51 -4.36
C ILE A 140 -17.77 24.53 -5.31
N GLN A 141 -16.60 24.78 -4.74
CA GLN A 141 -15.31 24.59 -5.40
C GLN A 141 -14.37 23.96 -4.39
N PHE A 142 -13.77 22.85 -4.75
CA PHE A 142 -12.96 22.09 -3.81
C PHE A 142 -11.62 22.78 -3.57
N ARG A 143 -11.10 22.64 -2.34
CA ARG A 143 -9.74 23.02 -1.95
C ARG A 143 -9.38 24.46 -2.35
N THR A 144 -10.31 25.38 -2.16
CA THR A 144 -10.08 26.81 -2.42
C THR A 144 -10.89 27.66 -1.44
N ASP A 145 -10.77 28.98 -1.53
CA ASP A 145 -11.48 29.91 -0.67
C ASP A 145 -12.96 30.01 -1.06
N ASN A 146 -13.68 28.93 -0.81
CA ASN A 146 -15.07 28.72 -1.16
C ASN A 146 -15.88 28.46 0.11
N LYS A 147 -16.85 29.34 0.39
CA LYS A 147 -17.64 29.30 1.64
C LYS A 147 -18.34 27.94 1.87
N PRO A 148 -19.03 27.33 0.88
CA PRO A 148 -19.61 25.99 1.05
C PRO A 148 -18.56 24.93 1.40
N PHE A 149 -17.46 24.85 0.65
CA PHE A 149 -16.40 23.87 0.89
C PHE A 149 -15.77 24.02 2.29
N LYS A 150 -15.42 25.25 2.67
CA LYS A 150 -14.85 25.58 3.99
C LYS A 150 -15.78 25.16 5.13
N ALA A 151 -17.09 25.35 4.98
CA ALA A 151 -18.07 24.96 5.98
C ALA A 151 -18.11 23.43 6.18
N GLU A 152 -18.13 22.67 5.08
CA GLU A 152 -18.17 21.20 5.14
C GLU A 152 -16.85 20.60 5.63
N MET A 153 -15.71 21.10 5.14
CA MET A 153 -14.39 20.70 5.62
C MET A 153 -14.26 20.94 7.13
N LYS A 154 -14.61 22.14 7.62
CA LYS A 154 -14.58 22.45 9.05
C LYS A 154 -15.47 21.51 9.86
N ARG A 155 -16.69 21.22 9.38
CA ARG A 155 -17.64 20.33 10.07
C ARG A 155 -17.07 18.93 10.23
N PHE A 156 -16.51 18.36 9.17
CA PHE A 156 -15.93 17.01 9.23
C PHE A 156 -14.67 16.98 10.09
N THR A 157 -13.73 17.91 9.87
CA THR A 157 -12.50 17.99 10.68
C THR A 157 -12.82 18.15 12.16
N ALA A 158 -13.74 19.07 12.52
CA ALA A 158 -14.17 19.26 13.90
C ALA A 158 -14.78 17.98 14.48
N LYS A 159 -15.63 17.26 13.74
CA LYS A 159 -16.18 15.98 14.21
C LYS A 159 -15.09 14.96 14.54
N ILE A 160 -14.09 14.81 13.67
CA ILE A 160 -12.99 13.85 13.91
C ILE A 160 -12.21 14.27 15.15
N VAL A 161 -11.86 15.56 15.28
CA VAL A 161 -11.16 16.06 16.48
C VAL A 161 -11.99 15.86 17.74
N ASP A 162 -13.28 16.19 17.72
CA ASP A 162 -14.19 16.03 18.86
C ASP A 162 -14.31 14.55 19.28
N MET A 163 -14.40 13.65 18.30
CA MET A 163 -14.44 12.20 18.56
C MET A 163 -13.16 11.71 19.22
N MET A 164 -11.99 12.13 18.72
CA MET A 164 -10.69 11.80 19.34
C MET A 164 -10.58 12.40 20.75
N LYS A 165 -11.11 13.61 20.96
CA LYS A 165 -11.11 14.28 22.27
C LYS A 165 -12.01 13.59 23.30
N GLN A 166 -13.21 13.18 22.89
CA GLN A 166 -14.17 12.46 23.74
C GLN A 166 -13.58 11.14 24.23
N GLU A 167 -12.83 10.47 23.36
CA GLU A 167 -12.13 9.22 23.65
C GLU A 167 -10.76 9.41 24.31
N LYS A 168 -10.35 10.67 24.56
CA LYS A 168 -9.07 11.07 25.17
C LYS A 168 -7.85 10.52 24.42
N LEU A 169 -7.92 10.53 23.09
CA LEU A 169 -6.89 9.94 22.23
C LEU A 169 -5.74 10.91 21.88
N TYR A 170 -5.87 12.20 22.15
CA TYR A 170 -4.75 13.14 22.04
C TYR A 170 -3.77 12.96 23.21
N ALA A 171 -2.47 13.10 22.94
CA ALA A 171 -1.41 13.02 23.94
C ALA A 171 -1.60 14.02 25.09
N SER A 172 -2.10 15.21 24.79
CA SER A 172 -2.53 16.22 25.76
C SER A 172 -3.58 15.71 26.78
N GLN A 173 -4.26 14.61 26.48
CA GLN A 173 -5.31 13.99 27.30
C GLN A 173 -4.95 12.59 27.82
N GLY A 174 -3.74 12.08 27.56
CA GLY A 174 -3.34 10.72 27.93
C GLY A 174 -3.27 9.71 26.78
N GLY A 175 -3.60 10.12 25.54
CA GLY A 175 -3.74 9.23 24.39
C GLY A 175 -2.51 9.19 23.45
N PRO A 176 -2.52 8.33 22.41
CA PRO A 176 -1.34 8.13 21.57
C PRO A 176 -1.11 9.23 20.52
N ILE A 177 -2.11 10.07 20.19
CA ILE A 177 -2.00 10.99 19.05
C ILE A 177 -1.09 12.17 19.41
N ILE A 178 0.09 12.23 18.78
CA ILE A 178 1.12 13.27 18.99
C ILE A 178 1.16 14.32 17.88
N LEU A 179 0.54 14.04 16.74
CA LEU A 179 0.52 14.93 15.57
C LEU A 179 -0.83 14.84 14.87
N SER A 180 -1.26 15.94 14.28
CA SER A 180 -2.37 15.96 13.33
C SER A 180 -1.98 16.67 12.03
N GLN A 181 -2.50 16.20 10.89
CA GLN A 181 -2.33 16.90 9.61
C GLN A 181 -3.66 17.48 9.11
N ILE A 182 -3.59 18.72 8.63
CA ILE A 182 -4.68 19.37 7.88
C ILE A 182 -4.23 19.54 6.43
N GLU A 183 -5.16 19.35 5.48
CA GLU A 183 -4.85 19.23 4.04
C GLU A 183 -3.88 18.09 3.72
N ASN A 184 -3.59 17.92 2.43
CA ASN A 184 -2.57 17.04 1.89
C ASN A 184 -2.00 17.59 0.57
N GLU A 185 -0.71 17.87 0.56
CA GLU A 185 0.05 18.28 -0.62
C GLU A 185 -0.55 19.44 -1.43
N TYR A 186 -1.17 20.41 -0.75
CA TYR A 186 -1.83 21.52 -1.42
C TYR A 186 -0.85 22.44 -2.15
N GLY A 187 0.35 22.65 -1.61
CA GLY A 187 1.40 23.44 -2.27
C GLY A 187 1.89 22.87 -3.62
N ASN A 188 1.60 21.60 -3.93
CA ASN A 188 1.87 21.05 -5.27
C ASN A 188 0.90 21.59 -6.34
N ILE A 189 -0.26 22.12 -5.95
CA ILE A 189 -1.37 22.47 -6.85
C ILE A 189 -1.93 23.88 -6.61
N ASP A 190 -1.45 24.60 -5.60
CA ASP A 190 -1.93 25.91 -5.16
C ASP A 190 -1.89 26.98 -6.27
N SER A 191 -0.87 26.96 -7.13
CA SER A 191 -0.67 27.90 -8.23
C SER A 191 -1.87 27.95 -9.18
N ALA A 192 -2.56 26.83 -9.37
CA ALA A 192 -3.75 26.76 -10.22
C ALA A 192 -4.97 27.50 -9.63
N TYR A 193 -4.98 27.77 -8.31
CA TYR A 193 -6.04 28.50 -7.61
C TYR A 193 -5.70 29.99 -7.41
N GLY A 194 -4.52 30.44 -7.84
CA GLY A 194 -4.10 31.84 -7.76
C GLY A 194 -4.13 32.42 -6.34
N SER A 195 -4.61 33.65 -6.19
CA SER A 195 -4.63 34.35 -4.89
C SER A 195 -5.53 33.71 -3.83
N ALA A 196 -6.58 32.98 -4.25
CA ALA A 196 -7.49 32.26 -3.36
C ALA A 196 -6.79 31.11 -2.61
N ALA A 197 -5.71 30.57 -3.16
CA ALA A 197 -4.93 29.52 -2.52
C ALA A 197 -4.37 29.98 -1.16
N LYS A 198 -3.82 31.20 -1.12
CA LYS A 198 -3.23 31.79 0.09
C LYS A 198 -4.28 32.06 1.17
N THR A 199 -5.45 32.57 0.79
CA THR A 199 -6.54 32.82 1.76
C THR A 199 -7.12 31.51 2.28
N TYR A 200 -7.23 30.49 1.43
CA TYR A 200 -7.65 29.13 1.82
C TYR A 200 -6.67 28.49 2.82
N ILE A 201 -5.37 28.48 2.55
CA ILE A 201 -4.39 27.85 3.44
C ILE A 201 -4.25 28.57 4.78
N ASN A 202 -4.28 29.90 4.79
CA ASN A 202 -4.34 30.67 6.04
C ASN A 202 -5.58 30.32 6.86
N TRP A 203 -6.73 30.16 6.19
CA TRP A 203 -7.96 29.73 6.85
C TRP A 203 -7.87 28.29 7.36
N ALA A 204 -7.33 27.35 6.58
CA ALA A 204 -7.24 25.94 6.95
C ALA A 204 -6.34 25.76 8.19
N ALA A 205 -5.18 26.43 8.21
CA ALA A 205 -4.28 26.47 9.36
C ALA A 205 -4.96 27.08 10.61
N SER A 206 -5.65 28.21 10.45
CA SER A 206 -6.37 28.88 11.54
C SER A 206 -7.53 28.02 12.06
N MET A 207 -8.25 27.33 11.17
CA MET A 207 -9.34 26.43 11.52
C MET A 207 -8.82 25.25 12.31
N ALA A 208 -7.78 24.56 11.83
CA ALA A 208 -7.19 23.41 12.50
C ALA A 208 -6.65 23.74 13.90
N THR A 209 -5.90 24.83 14.02
CA THR A 209 -5.35 25.29 15.30
C THR A 209 -6.44 25.73 16.29
N SER A 210 -7.53 26.33 15.81
CA SER A 210 -8.68 26.70 16.66
C SER A 210 -9.43 25.50 17.27
N LEU A 211 -9.21 24.28 16.76
CA LEU A 211 -9.79 23.07 17.33
C LEU A 211 -9.07 22.61 18.60
N ASP A 212 -7.94 23.24 18.96
CA ASP A 212 -7.25 23.08 20.25
C ASP A 212 -6.99 21.61 20.64
N THR A 213 -6.35 20.86 19.76
CA THR A 213 -6.01 19.44 19.98
C THR A 213 -4.97 19.24 21.10
N GLY A 214 -4.27 20.31 21.50
CA GLY A 214 -3.15 20.25 22.44
C GLY A 214 -1.89 19.55 21.89
N VAL A 215 -1.84 19.29 20.58
CA VAL A 215 -0.66 18.71 19.89
C VAL A 215 -0.35 19.48 18.61
N PRO A 216 0.90 19.43 18.10
CA PRO A 216 1.26 20.15 16.88
C PRO A 216 0.49 19.69 15.65
N TRP A 217 0.29 20.64 14.73
CA TRP A 217 -0.29 20.39 13.42
C TRP A 217 0.78 20.48 12.32
N VAL A 218 0.62 19.65 11.29
CA VAL A 218 1.52 19.62 10.13
C VAL A 218 0.75 19.83 8.81
N MET A 219 1.49 20.23 7.77
CA MET A 219 1.05 20.29 6.37
C MET A 219 2.19 19.80 5.47
N CYS A 220 1.97 18.71 4.73
CA CYS A 220 2.95 18.18 3.80
C CYS A 220 2.97 18.93 2.47
N GLN A 221 4.17 19.08 1.88
CA GLN A 221 4.41 19.84 0.64
C GLN A 221 3.78 21.24 0.64
N GLN A 222 3.87 21.95 1.78
CA GLN A 222 3.32 23.31 1.92
C GLN A 222 4.43 24.28 2.33
N ALA A 223 5.15 24.82 1.34
CA ALA A 223 6.31 25.69 1.60
C ALA A 223 5.96 26.93 2.44
N ASP A 224 4.77 27.49 2.28
CA ASP A 224 4.28 28.67 2.99
C ASP A 224 3.33 28.35 4.16
N ALA A 225 3.39 27.14 4.73
CA ALA A 225 2.55 26.75 5.88
C ALA A 225 2.62 27.80 7.02
N PRO A 226 1.48 28.43 7.40
CA PRO A 226 1.46 29.47 8.42
C PRO A 226 1.84 28.95 9.81
N ASP A 227 2.51 29.76 10.62
CA ASP A 227 2.76 29.41 12.01
C ASP A 227 1.44 29.23 12.78
N PRO A 228 1.33 28.26 13.71
CA PRO A 228 2.37 27.32 14.18
C PRO A 228 2.46 26.00 13.38
N ILE A 229 1.86 25.88 12.19
CA ILE A 229 1.86 24.63 11.41
C ILE A 229 3.29 24.29 10.94
N ILE A 230 3.71 23.04 11.13
CA ILE A 230 4.99 22.54 10.63
C ILE A 230 4.82 22.09 9.17
N ASN A 231 5.59 22.67 8.25
CA ASN A 231 5.64 22.14 6.89
C ASN A 231 6.56 20.91 6.81
N THR A 232 6.13 19.90 6.08
CA THR A 232 6.86 18.62 5.97
C THR A 232 7.13 18.26 4.51
N CYS A 233 8.00 17.28 4.30
CA CYS A 233 8.37 16.78 2.98
C CYS A 233 7.78 15.39 2.71
N ASN A 234 7.45 15.14 1.44
CA ASN A 234 7.08 13.82 0.90
C ASN A 234 8.02 13.50 -0.28
N GLY A 235 8.34 12.24 -0.51
CA GLY A 235 9.18 11.85 -1.64
C GLY A 235 9.90 10.53 -1.46
N PHE A 236 10.71 10.16 -2.46
CA PHE A 236 11.71 9.10 -2.30
C PHE A 236 12.91 9.55 -1.46
N TYR A 237 13.20 10.85 -1.44
CA TYR A 237 14.29 11.48 -0.69
C TYR A 237 13.85 12.85 -0.17
N CYS A 238 14.09 13.11 1.11
CA CYS A 238 13.86 14.41 1.75
C CYS A 238 15.08 14.89 2.55
N ASP A 239 16.26 14.34 2.28
CA ASP A 239 17.50 14.68 2.97
C ASP A 239 17.94 16.13 2.75
N GLN A 240 17.55 16.76 1.63
CA GLN A 240 17.81 18.17 1.32
C GLN A 240 16.68 19.12 1.75
N PHE A 241 15.54 18.61 2.21
CA PHE A 241 14.44 19.45 2.66
C PHE A 241 14.85 20.29 3.88
N THR A 242 14.37 21.53 3.92
CA THR A 242 14.47 22.43 5.07
C THR A 242 13.08 22.99 5.40
N PRO A 243 12.67 23.02 6.67
CA PRO A 243 11.40 23.62 7.06
C PRO A 243 11.40 25.12 6.79
N ASN A 244 10.21 25.70 6.67
CA ASN A 244 10.03 27.11 6.29
C ASN A 244 10.39 28.12 7.39
N SER A 245 10.83 27.64 8.55
CA SER A 245 11.28 28.43 9.68
C SER A 245 12.35 27.67 10.46
N ALA A 246 13.39 28.36 10.91
CA ALA A 246 14.45 27.80 11.75
C ALA A 246 13.96 27.39 13.15
N LYS A 247 12.69 27.64 13.51
CA LYS A 247 12.08 27.22 14.78
C LYS A 247 11.36 25.87 14.68
N LYS A 248 11.25 25.29 13.49
CA LYS A 248 10.49 24.08 13.21
C LYS A 248 11.44 22.90 12.99
N PRO A 249 11.07 21.68 13.42
CA PRO A 249 11.88 20.51 13.19
C PRO A 249 11.77 20.05 11.73
N LYS A 250 12.79 19.31 11.26
CA LYS A 250 12.79 18.71 9.93
C LYS A 250 12.07 17.36 9.95
N MET A 251 10.95 17.28 9.23
CA MET A 251 10.05 16.12 9.22
C MET A 251 9.75 15.62 7.80
N TRP A 252 9.74 14.30 7.64
CA TRP A 252 9.43 13.59 6.40
C TRP A 252 8.20 12.71 6.61
N THR A 253 7.05 13.15 6.10
CA THR A 253 5.74 12.50 6.33
C THR A 253 5.43 11.40 5.32
N GLU A 254 6.08 11.34 4.16
CA GLU A 254 5.94 10.20 3.25
C GLU A 254 7.25 9.83 2.58
N ASN A 255 7.93 8.83 3.15
CA ASN A 255 9.02 8.13 2.48
C ASN A 255 8.43 6.97 1.67
N TRP A 256 8.37 7.16 0.35
CA TRP A 256 7.72 6.18 -0.52
C TRP A 256 8.49 4.86 -0.57
N THR A 257 7.93 3.80 0.01
CA THR A 257 8.60 2.48 0.15
C THR A 257 8.63 1.67 -1.14
N GLY A 258 7.90 2.14 -2.14
CA GLY A 258 7.69 1.57 -3.47
C GLY A 258 6.79 2.53 -4.23
N TRP A 259 5.76 2.01 -4.89
CA TRP A 259 4.78 2.84 -5.58
C TRP A 259 3.43 2.11 -5.69
N PHE A 260 2.36 2.84 -5.91
CA PHE A 260 1.05 2.25 -6.18
C PHE A 260 1.02 1.55 -7.54
N LEU A 261 0.08 0.62 -7.70
CA LEU A 261 -0.09 -0.16 -8.92
C LEU A 261 -1.40 0.24 -9.62
N PRO A 262 -1.34 0.77 -10.86
CA PRO A 262 -2.52 0.90 -11.69
C PRO A 262 -2.83 -0.40 -12.44
N PHE A 263 -4.10 -0.68 -12.74
CA PHE A 263 -4.49 -1.69 -13.72
C PHE A 263 -3.84 -1.36 -15.07
N GLY A 264 -3.17 -2.36 -15.68
CA GLY A 264 -2.33 -2.19 -16.86
C GLY A 264 -0.89 -1.74 -16.57
N GLY A 265 -0.52 -1.49 -15.30
CA GLY A 265 0.85 -1.19 -14.89
C GLY A 265 1.69 -2.44 -14.60
N ALA A 266 3.00 -2.35 -14.84
CA ALA A 266 3.96 -3.31 -14.29
C ALA A 266 4.15 -3.06 -12.79
N VAL A 267 4.50 -4.08 -12.01
CA VAL A 267 4.54 -3.98 -10.55
C VAL A 267 5.81 -3.26 -10.12
N PRO A 268 5.73 -2.07 -9.50
CA PRO A 268 6.89 -1.35 -9.02
C PRO A 268 7.43 -1.95 -7.73
N TYR A 269 8.74 -1.86 -7.51
CA TYR A 269 9.37 -2.21 -6.24
C TYR A 269 10.56 -1.29 -5.97
N ARG A 270 10.93 -1.07 -4.71
CA ARG A 270 12.08 -0.23 -4.32
C ARG A 270 13.08 -1.07 -3.53
N PRO A 271 14.34 -1.18 -3.99
CA PRO A 271 15.38 -1.89 -3.26
C PRO A 271 15.54 -1.36 -1.84
N VAL A 272 15.70 -2.25 -0.86
CA VAL A 272 15.77 -1.83 0.54
C VAL A 272 17.03 -1.03 0.83
N GLU A 273 18.12 -1.29 0.13
CA GLU A 273 19.39 -0.58 0.26
C GLU A 273 19.22 0.90 -0.07
N ASP A 274 18.44 1.22 -1.12
CA ASP A 274 18.10 2.59 -1.48
C ASP A 274 17.16 3.24 -0.46
N LEU A 275 16.15 2.51 0.00
CA LEU A 275 15.22 2.99 1.02
C LEU A 275 15.96 3.30 2.34
N ALA A 276 16.84 2.40 2.77
CA ALA A 276 17.68 2.56 3.94
C ALA A 276 18.68 3.71 3.76
N PHE A 277 19.29 3.84 2.58
CA PHE A 277 20.14 4.99 2.22
C PHE A 277 19.37 6.30 2.39
N ALA A 278 18.17 6.41 1.83
CA ALA A 278 17.39 7.64 1.90
C ALA A 278 17.05 8.03 3.35
N VAL A 279 16.69 7.06 4.19
CA VAL A 279 16.39 7.26 5.61
C VAL A 279 17.65 7.66 6.38
N ALA A 280 18.76 6.93 6.22
CA ALA A 280 20.02 7.27 6.88
C ALA A 280 20.53 8.65 6.46
N ARG A 281 20.40 9.02 5.18
CA ARG A 281 20.71 10.37 4.66
C ARG A 281 19.86 11.46 5.30
N PHE A 282 18.56 11.20 5.50
CA PHE A 282 17.66 12.14 6.15
C PHE A 282 18.08 12.42 7.60
N PHE A 283 18.32 11.37 8.39
CA PHE A 283 18.80 11.50 9.78
C PHE A 283 20.23 12.03 9.86
N GLN A 284 21.10 11.69 8.92
CA GLN A 284 22.44 12.27 8.78
C GLN A 284 22.39 13.80 8.64
N ARG A 285 21.37 14.33 7.96
CA ARG A 285 21.20 15.77 7.65
C ARG A 285 20.15 16.46 8.51
N GLY A 286 20.13 16.10 9.79
CA GLY A 286 19.34 16.81 10.80
C GLY A 286 17.85 16.48 10.82
N GLY A 287 17.37 15.45 10.10
CA GLY A 287 16.00 14.96 10.25
C GLY A 287 15.72 14.35 11.62
N THR A 288 14.48 14.48 12.14
CA THR A 288 14.08 13.91 13.45
C THR A 288 12.72 13.22 13.46
N PHE A 289 11.96 13.28 12.36
CA PHE A 289 10.74 12.49 12.17
C PHE A 289 10.72 11.95 10.74
N GLN A 290 10.65 10.64 10.56
CA GLN A 290 10.52 10.00 9.24
C GLN A 290 9.41 8.96 9.25
N ASN A 291 8.51 9.04 8.28
CA ASN A 291 7.40 8.11 8.11
C ASN A 291 7.54 7.28 6.83
N TYR A 292 7.34 5.97 6.89
CA TYR A 292 7.24 5.09 5.72
C TYR A 292 5.83 5.15 5.13
N TYR A 293 5.73 5.51 3.85
CA TYR A 293 4.49 5.46 3.07
C TYR A 293 4.65 4.42 1.96
N MET A 294 4.22 3.17 2.10
CA MET A 294 3.47 2.57 3.20
C MET A 294 4.33 1.65 4.06
N TYR A 295 4.00 1.50 5.35
CA TYR A 295 4.59 0.42 6.16
C TYR A 295 3.80 -0.88 6.02
N HIS A 296 2.47 -0.78 5.99
CA HIS A 296 1.57 -1.78 5.43
C HIS A 296 0.61 -1.09 4.46
N GLY A 297 0.66 -1.50 3.19
CA GLY A 297 -0.19 -0.92 2.15
C GLY A 297 -1.61 -1.49 2.14
N GLY A 298 -1.74 -2.83 2.13
CA GLY A 298 -3.01 -3.54 2.23
C GLY A 298 -3.79 -3.61 0.91
N THR A 299 -5.12 -3.63 1.01
CA THR A 299 -6.05 -3.88 -0.11
C THR A 299 -7.11 -2.79 -0.18
N ASN A 300 -7.39 -2.29 -1.39
CA ASN A 300 -8.53 -1.43 -1.69
C ASN A 300 -9.82 -2.27 -1.80
N PHE A 301 -10.38 -2.68 -0.67
CA PHE A 301 -11.65 -3.43 -0.62
C PHE A 301 -12.83 -2.61 -1.18
N GLY A 302 -13.87 -3.28 -1.65
CA GLY A 302 -15.04 -2.61 -2.23
C GLY A 302 -14.72 -1.85 -3.52
N ARG A 303 -15.68 -0.99 -3.89
CA ARG A 303 -15.58 -0.14 -5.09
C ARG A 303 -15.26 1.33 -4.80
N THR A 304 -15.38 1.79 -3.55
CA THR A 304 -15.20 3.20 -3.15
C THR A 304 -13.85 3.50 -2.49
N SER A 305 -12.89 2.57 -2.60
CA SER A 305 -11.54 2.69 -2.00
C SER A 305 -10.49 3.17 -3.00
N GLY A 306 -10.07 2.38 -4.00
CA GLY A 306 -9.02 2.78 -4.95
C GLY A 306 -9.56 3.55 -6.17
N GLY A 307 -8.82 4.55 -6.67
CA GLY A 307 -9.17 5.22 -7.93
C GLY A 307 -8.26 6.39 -8.33
N PRO A 308 -8.24 6.80 -9.61
CA PRO A 308 -8.77 6.08 -10.77
C PRO A 308 -7.76 5.03 -11.27
N PHE A 309 -8.24 3.91 -11.81
CA PHE A 309 -7.44 2.79 -12.32
C PHE A 309 -6.48 2.15 -11.30
N ILE A 310 -6.53 2.51 -10.02
CA ILE A 310 -5.72 1.86 -8.98
C ILE A 310 -6.20 0.41 -8.81
N THR A 311 -5.27 -0.54 -8.73
CA THR A 311 -5.59 -1.95 -8.51
C THR A 311 -6.24 -2.17 -7.15
N THR A 312 -6.89 -3.32 -6.99
CA THR A 312 -7.40 -3.76 -5.69
C THR A 312 -6.26 -4.00 -4.71
N SER A 313 -5.12 -4.52 -5.16
CA SER A 313 -3.90 -4.54 -4.34
C SER A 313 -3.37 -3.11 -4.12
N TYR A 314 -3.01 -2.79 -2.88
CA TYR A 314 -2.24 -1.61 -2.52
C TYR A 314 -0.94 -2.01 -1.80
N ASP A 315 -0.30 -3.11 -2.22
CA ASP A 315 0.92 -3.67 -1.59
C ASP A 315 2.05 -2.65 -1.39
N TYR A 316 2.23 -1.74 -2.36
CA TYR A 316 3.22 -0.65 -2.34
C TYR A 316 4.68 -1.09 -2.19
N ASP A 317 4.98 -2.40 -2.34
CA ASP A 317 6.24 -3.01 -1.93
C ASP A 317 6.61 -2.67 -0.47
N ALA A 318 5.59 -2.58 0.40
CA ALA A 318 5.73 -2.18 1.79
C ALA A 318 6.49 -3.23 2.63
N PRO A 319 7.16 -2.83 3.74
CA PRO A 319 7.80 -3.74 4.70
C PRO A 319 6.89 -4.85 5.22
N ILE A 320 5.60 -4.57 5.40
CA ILE A 320 4.56 -5.58 5.62
C ILE A 320 3.72 -5.65 4.35
N ASP A 321 3.68 -6.80 3.69
CA ASP A 321 3.00 -6.98 2.41
C ASP A 321 1.46 -6.84 2.52
N GLU A 322 0.78 -6.84 1.38
CA GLU A 322 -0.70 -6.77 1.29
C GLU A 322 -1.43 -7.74 2.25
N TYR A 323 -0.83 -8.91 2.52
CA TYR A 323 -1.42 -10.00 3.27
C TYR A 323 -1.05 -9.98 4.76
N GLY A 324 -0.26 -8.99 5.19
CA GLY A 324 0.22 -8.88 6.56
C GLY A 324 1.50 -9.67 6.85
N LEU A 325 2.20 -10.21 5.86
CA LEU A 325 3.45 -10.92 6.06
C LEU A 325 4.66 -9.99 6.02
N LEU A 326 5.71 -10.32 6.78
CA LEU A 326 6.96 -9.57 6.76
C LEU A 326 7.66 -9.74 5.41
N ARG A 327 7.91 -8.64 4.70
CA ARG A 327 8.65 -8.64 3.45
C ARG A 327 10.15 -8.62 3.74
N GLN A 328 10.76 -9.78 3.72
CA GLN A 328 12.21 -9.91 3.91
C GLN A 328 12.97 -9.82 2.57
N PRO A 329 14.14 -9.13 2.52
CA PRO A 329 14.88 -8.57 3.66
C PRO A 329 14.46 -7.15 4.05
N LYS A 330 13.45 -6.57 3.39
CA LYS A 330 13.08 -5.15 3.56
C LYS A 330 12.77 -4.80 5.01
N TRP A 331 11.87 -5.54 5.64
CA TRP A 331 11.47 -5.30 7.02
C TRP A 331 12.64 -5.45 8.00
N GLY A 332 13.43 -6.52 7.88
CA GLY A 332 14.55 -6.79 8.79
C GLY A 332 15.67 -5.76 8.66
N HIS A 333 16.05 -5.39 7.43
CA HIS A 333 17.11 -4.40 7.22
C HIS A 333 16.70 -3.01 7.72
N LEU A 334 15.43 -2.64 7.58
CA LEU A 334 14.91 -1.41 8.18
C LEU A 334 14.87 -1.49 9.70
N LYS A 335 14.51 -2.64 10.30
CA LYS A 335 14.59 -2.85 11.74
C LYS A 335 16.02 -2.65 12.29
N ASP A 336 17.02 -3.19 11.60
CA ASP A 336 18.43 -2.99 11.97
C ASP A 336 18.86 -1.52 11.83
N LEU A 337 18.39 -0.85 10.78
CA LEU A 337 18.60 0.59 10.58
C LEU A 337 17.96 1.41 11.72
N HIS A 338 16.73 1.10 12.12
CA HIS A 338 16.05 1.79 13.21
C HIS A 338 16.82 1.66 14.51
N LYS A 339 17.24 0.44 14.87
CA LYS A 339 18.09 0.21 16.05
C LYS A 339 19.38 1.03 15.98
N SER A 340 20.02 1.07 14.81
CA SER A 340 21.24 1.86 14.59
C SER A 340 21.01 3.36 14.80
N ILE A 341 19.88 3.89 14.33
CA ILE A 341 19.48 5.30 14.56
C ILE A 341 19.18 5.55 16.04
N LYS A 342 18.52 4.61 16.72
CA LYS A 342 18.22 4.73 18.16
C LYS A 342 19.46 4.76 19.03
N LEU A 343 20.51 4.01 18.66
CA LEU A 343 21.82 4.13 19.31
C LEU A 343 22.45 5.53 19.14
N CYS A 344 22.03 6.31 18.14
CA CYS A 344 22.48 7.68 17.90
C CYS A 344 21.54 8.75 18.49
N GLU A 345 20.37 8.40 19.03
CA GLU A 345 19.29 9.34 19.37
C GLU A 345 19.76 10.44 20.33
N GLU A 346 20.45 10.08 21.42
CA GLU A 346 20.95 11.05 22.41
C GLU A 346 21.87 12.12 21.81
N ALA A 347 22.80 11.71 20.95
CA ALA A 347 23.69 12.65 20.26
C ALA A 347 22.93 13.52 19.24
N MET A 348 21.97 12.93 18.52
CA MET A 348 21.20 13.60 17.47
C MET A 348 20.23 14.67 18.00
N VAL A 349 19.71 14.49 19.22
CA VAL A 349 18.81 15.48 19.84
C VAL A 349 19.56 16.56 20.62
N ALA A 350 20.81 16.29 21.01
CA ALA A 350 21.64 17.22 21.76
C ALA A 350 22.28 18.33 20.90
N THR A 351 22.52 18.08 19.61
CA THR A 351 23.19 19.04 18.72
C THR A 351 22.75 18.91 17.26
N GLU A 352 23.05 19.93 16.45
CA GLU A 352 23.03 19.85 14.99
C GLU A 352 24.24 19.07 14.45
N PRO A 353 24.11 18.42 13.27
CA PRO A 353 25.24 17.71 12.66
C PRO A 353 26.25 18.68 12.06
N THR A 354 27.52 18.42 12.28
CA THR A 354 28.60 19.06 11.51
C THR A 354 28.92 18.20 10.29
N ILE A 355 28.73 18.74 9.09
CA ILE A 355 28.99 18.04 7.83
C ILE A 355 30.37 18.42 7.30
N THR A 356 31.20 17.41 7.04
CA THR A 356 32.55 17.55 6.48
C THR A 356 32.71 16.67 5.25
N SER A 357 33.42 17.18 4.23
CA SER A 357 33.79 16.36 3.07
C SER A 357 34.91 15.38 3.44
N LEU A 358 34.79 14.14 2.97
CA LEU A 358 35.84 13.12 3.02
C LEU A 358 36.49 12.88 1.64
N GLY A 359 36.06 13.63 0.63
CA GLY A 359 36.42 13.44 -0.77
C GLY A 359 35.24 13.74 -1.71
N SER A 360 35.44 13.51 -3.00
CA SER A 360 34.38 13.67 -4.01
C SER A 360 33.25 12.67 -3.76
N ASN A 361 32.02 13.16 -3.59
CA ASN A 361 30.82 12.38 -3.24
C ASN A 361 30.92 11.62 -1.90
N LEU A 362 31.85 11.99 -1.03
CA LEU A 362 32.06 11.36 0.27
C LEU A 362 31.90 12.41 1.37
N GLU A 363 31.04 12.12 2.36
CA GLU A 363 30.78 13.05 3.46
C GLU A 363 30.68 12.32 4.81
N ALA A 364 31.16 12.97 5.86
CA ALA A 364 30.93 12.61 7.25
C ALA A 364 30.02 13.67 7.88
N SER A 365 28.99 13.23 8.59
CA SER A 365 28.20 14.10 9.46
C SER A 365 28.35 13.64 10.89
N VAL A 366 28.74 14.55 11.77
CA VAL A 366 29.06 14.24 13.17
C VAL A 366 28.13 15.01 14.10
N TYR A 367 27.41 14.27 14.92
CA TYR A 367 26.66 14.78 16.07
C TYR A 367 27.54 14.62 17.30
N LYS A 368 28.09 15.72 17.81
CA LYS A 368 28.99 15.71 18.97
C LYS A 368 28.52 16.69 20.04
N ALA A 369 28.20 16.16 21.21
CA ALA A 369 27.89 16.90 22.42
C ALA A 369 28.73 16.34 23.59
N SER A 370 28.71 16.99 24.76
CA SER A 370 29.55 16.61 25.91
C SER A 370 29.43 15.12 26.28
N GLY A 371 30.43 14.31 25.89
CA GLY A 371 30.46 12.86 26.14
C GLY A 371 29.73 11.99 25.11
N LEU A 372 28.99 12.58 24.17
CA LEU A 372 28.21 11.89 23.14
C LEU A 372 28.80 12.13 21.75
N CYS A 373 28.92 11.08 20.94
CA CYS A 373 29.38 11.21 19.57
C CYS A 373 28.74 10.16 18.66
N ALA A 374 27.92 10.59 17.70
CA ALA A 374 27.45 9.74 16.61
C ALA A 374 27.93 10.28 15.27
N ALA A 375 28.28 9.40 14.34
CA ALA A 375 28.71 9.78 12.99
C ALA A 375 28.00 8.97 11.90
N PHE A 376 27.74 9.63 10.78
CA PHE A 376 27.20 9.05 9.56
C PHE A 376 28.21 9.28 8.43
N LEU A 377 28.71 8.21 7.82
CA LEU A 377 29.67 8.27 6.73
C LEU A 377 28.98 7.86 5.43
N ALA A 378 28.76 8.80 4.52
CA ALA A 378 28.03 8.56 3.29
C ALA A 378 28.92 8.56 2.06
N ASN A 379 28.67 7.61 1.18
CA ASN A 379 29.08 7.65 -0.22
C ASN A 379 27.83 7.90 -1.07
N VAL A 380 27.68 9.15 -1.54
CA VAL A 380 26.57 9.56 -2.42
C VAL A 380 26.91 9.34 -3.90
N GLY A 381 28.10 8.82 -4.21
CA GLY A 381 28.48 8.40 -5.55
C GLY A 381 27.73 7.15 -5.97
N THR A 382 27.41 7.03 -7.26
CA THR A 382 26.54 5.94 -7.75
C THR A 382 27.30 4.79 -8.42
N GLN A 383 28.61 4.97 -8.68
CA GLN A 383 29.40 4.06 -9.51
C GLN A 383 30.39 3.22 -8.69
N SER A 384 31.19 3.89 -7.85
CA SER A 384 32.35 3.28 -7.20
C SER A 384 32.24 3.27 -5.69
N ASP A 385 32.62 2.13 -5.12
CA ASP A 385 32.85 1.98 -3.69
C ASP A 385 34.09 2.79 -3.28
N ALA A 386 34.19 3.17 -2.01
CA ALA A 386 35.29 3.98 -1.50
C ALA A 386 35.79 3.48 -0.15
N ILE A 387 37.09 3.65 0.11
CA ILE A 387 37.66 3.47 1.45
C ILE A 387 38.00 4.86 2.00
N VAL A 388 37.40 5.22 3.15
CA VAL A 388 37.62 6.51 3.81
C VAL A 388 38.33 6.34 5.14
N LYS A 389 39.17 7.31 5.50
CA LYS A 389 39.76 7.43 6.83
C LYS A 389 38.94 8.40 7.68
N PHE A 390 38.45 7.94 8.82
CA PHE A 390 37.70 8.77 9.77
C PHE A 390 38.07 8.39 11.21
N ASN A 391 38.44 9.37 12.05
CA ASN A 391 38.91 9.16 13.42
C ASN A 391 39.99 8.06 13.58
N GLY A 392 40.93 8.00 12.63
CA GLY A 392 42.03 7.03 12.64
C GLY A 392 41.69 5.62 12.14
N ASN A 393 40.41 5.34 11.87
CA ASN A 393 39.95 4.05 11.33
C ASN A 393 39.67 4.15 9.82
N SER A 394 39.73 3.01 9.13
CA SER A 394 39.36 2.88 7.72
C SER A 394 37.98 2.24 7.57
N TYR A 395 37.12 2.81 6.72
CA TYR A 395 35.77 2.30 6.46
C TYR A 395 35.56 2.08 4.97
N HIS A 396 35.06 0.90 4.61
CA HIS A 396 34.60 0.62 3.26
C HIS A 396 33.14 1.05 3.08
N LEU A 397 32.90 2.01 2.19
CA LEU A 397 31.60 2.56 1.85
C LEU A 397 31.21 2.14 0.43
N PRO A 398 30.30 1.16 0.26
CA PRO A 398 29.71 0.88 -1.03
C PRO A 398 29.13 2.14 -1.69
N ALA A 399 29.12 2.19 -3.02
CA ALA A 399 28.44 3.28 -3.74
C ALA A 399 26.97 3.37 -3.29
N TRP A 400 26.47 4.59 -3.11
CA TRP A 400 25.11 4.87 -2.68
C TRP A 400 24.75 4.22 -1.33
N SER A 401 25.61 4.45 -0.32
CA SER A 401 25.43 3.89 1.02
C SER A 401 25.80 4.87 2.14
N VAL A 402 25.27 4.61 3.33
CA VAL A 402 25.64 5.31 4.57
C VAL A 402 26.05 4.28 5.62
N SER A 403 27.21 4.46 6.25
CA SER A 403 27.60 3.73 7.46
C SER A 403 27.26 4.55 8.71
N ILE A 404 26.66 3.91 9.71
CA ILE A 404 26.23 4.54 10.98
C ILE A 404 27.15 4.09 12.11
N LEU A 405 27.72 5.06 12.83
CA LEU A 405 28.68 4.87 13.91
C LEU A 405 28.17 5.56 15.18
N PRO A 406 27.48 4.85 16.08
CA PRO A 406 26.87 5.44 17.28
C PRO A 406 27.86 6.01 18.30
N ASP A 407 29.14 5.68 18.18
CA ASP A 407 30.24 6.14 19.02
C ASP A 407 31.34 6.87 18.23
N CYS A 408 31.04 7.25 16.97
CA CYS A 408 32.00 7.82 16.01
C CYS A 408 33.23 6.94 15.68
N LYS A 409 33.21 5.65 16.04
CA LYS A 409 34.35 4.74 15.88
C LYS A 409 34.02 3.39 15.25
N ASN A 410 32.85 2.81 15.54
CA ASN A 410 32.51 1.46 15.09
C ASN A 410 31.22 1.50 14.29
N ALA A 411 31.28 1.01 13.05
CA ALA A 411 30.10 0.94 12.21
C ALA A 411 29.22 -0.24 12.64
N VAL A 412 27.97 0.04 13.00
CA VAL A 412 26.98 -0.99 13.39
C VAL A 412 26.07 -1.38 12.22
N LEU A 413 25.99 -0.53 11.20
CA LEU A 413 25.20 -0.77 10.00
C LEU A 413 25.82 0.00 8.83
N ASN A 414 25.77 -0.59 7.64
CA ASN A 414 25.86 0.13 6.38
C ASN A 414 24.60 -0.16 5.55
N THR A 415 23.99 0.86 4.96
CA THR A 415 22.69 0.73 4.29
C THR A 415 22.71 -0.21 3.07
N ALA A 416 23.88 -0.51 2.49
CA ALA A 416 24.03 -1.43 1.37
C ALA A 416 24.57 -2.82 1.78
N LYS A 417 24.68 -3.11 3.08
CA LYS A 417 25.14 -4.39 3.63
C LYS A 417 24.01 -5.01 4.47
N ILE A 418 23.26 -5.91 3.87
CA ILE A 418 22.03 -6.48 4.45
C ILE A 418 22.40 -7.67 5.34
N ASN A 419 22.12 -7.55 6.63
CA ASN A 419 22.30 -8.65 7.60
C ASN A 419 21.08 -9.56 7.74
N SER A 420 19.91 -9.07 7.32
CA SER A 420 18.65 -9.78 7.47
C SER A 420 18.46 -10.89 6.42
N VAL A 421 17.74 -11.93 6.82
CA VAL A 421 17.30 -13.01 5.92
C VAL A 421 16.47 -12.44 4.77
N THR A 422 16.52 -13.07 3.60
CA THR A 422 15.65 -12.85 2.44
C THR A 422 14.69 -14.02 2.32
N THR A 423 13.42 -13.78 2.02
CA THR A 423 12.44 -14.85 1.81
C THR A 423 11.94 -14.84 0.37
N ILE A 424 11.80 -16.01 -0.25
CA ILE A 424 11.09 -16.17 -1.52
C ILE A 424 9.65 -16.54 -1.21
N PRO A 425 8.70 -15.67 -1.51
CA PRO A 425 7.33 -15.94 -1.13
C PRO A 425 6.59 -16.57 -2.30
N LYS A 426 5.82 -17.62 -2.04
CA LYS A 426 5.11 -18.42 -3.03
C LYS A 426 3.61 -18.42 -2.76
N PHE A 427 2.83 -18.51 -3.82
CA PHE A 427 1.42 -18.80 -3.71
C PHE A 427 1.20 -20.25 -4.12
N ILE A 428 0.78 -21.07 -3.16
CA ILE A 428 0.46 -22.48 -3.40
C ILE A 428 -1.02 -22.56 -3.72
N ARG A 429 -1.33 -23.03 -4.93
CA ARG A 429 -2.71 -23.32 -5.32
C ARG A 429 -3.26 -24.38 -4.38
N GLN A 430 -4.34 -24.04 -3.70
CA GLN A 430 -5.05 -24.99 -2.84
C GLN A 430 -6.00 -25.77 -3.75
N SER A 431 -5.52 -26.88 -4.32
CA SER A 431 -6.39 -27.99 -4.67
C SER A 431 -6.49 -28.88 -3.43
N SER A 432 -7.69 -29.30 -3.04
CA SER A 432 -7.85 -30.37 -2.07
C SER A 432 -6.93 -31.53 -2.49
N ASN A 433 -6.14 -32.04 -1.55
CA ASN A 433 -5.20 -33.13 -1.81
C ASN A 433 -5.90 -34.31 -2.50
N ASP A 434 -5.13 -34.98 -3.37
CA ASP A 434 -5.43 -36.15 -4.20
C ASP A 434 -6.20 -35.87 -5.50
N ASP A 435 -5.46 -35.95 -6.62
CA ASP A 435 -5.84 -36.46 -7.96
C ASP A 435 -7.26 -36.21 -8.53
N VAL A 436 -7.95 -35.18 -8.08
CA VAL A 436 -9.32 -34.87 -8.52
C VAL A 436 -9.37 -33.47 -9.15
N THR A 437 -9.99 -33.44 -10.32
CA THR A 437 -10.29 -32.23 -11.11
C THR A 437 -10.73 -31.05 -10.25
N THR A 438 -10.34 -29.83 -10.64
CA THR A 438 -10.63 -28.50 -10.03
C THR A 438 -12.10 -28.22 -9.64
N SER A 439 -13.00 -29.16 -9.93
CA SER A 439 -14.43 -29.20 -9.70
C SER A 439 -14.83 -29.30 -8.22
N GLU A 440 -14.02 -29.90 -7.33
CA GLU A 440 -14.46 -30.23 -5.95
C GLU A 440 -14.15 -29.18 -4.87
N ALA A 441 -13.34 -28.14 -5.16
CA ALA A 441 -13.13 -27.04 -4.21
C ALA A 441 -14.40 -26.20 -3.96
N PHE A 442 -15.39 -26.32 -4.85
CA PHE A 442 -16.68 -25.64 -4.80
C PHE A 442 -17.78 -26.70 -4.63
N LEU A 443 -18.37 -26.74 -3.43
CA LEU A 443 -19.21 -27.85 -2.97
C LEU A 443 -20.50 -28.08 -3.79
N SER A 444 -20.99 -27.06 -4.50
CA SER A 444 -22.34 -27.07 -5.09
C SER A 444 -22.40 -26.77 -6.59
N GLY A 445 -21.26 -26.72 -7.28
CA GLY A 445 -21.20 -26.18 -8.64
C GLY A 445 -21.55 -24.69 -8.70
N TRP A 446 -21.64 -24.14 -9.91
CA TRP A 446 -21.90 -22.72 -10.15
C TRP A 446 -23.36 -22.50 -10.55
N SER A 447 -24.00 -21.50 -9.94
CA SER A 447 -25.25 -20.93 -10.42
C SER A 447 -24.99 -19.55 -11.01
N TRP A 448 -25.90 -19.06 -11.84
CA TRP A 448 -25.67 -17.84 -12.59
C TRP A 448 -26.94 -17.01 -12.79
N PHE A 449 -26.76 -15.74 -13.12
CA PHE A 449 -27.85 -14.84 -13.52
C PHE A 449 -27.37 -14.02 -14.73
N ASN A 450 -28.20 -14.01 -15.79
CA ASN A 450 -27.92 -13.20 -16.97
C ASN A 450 -28.25 -11.76 -16.66
N GLU A 451 -27.24 -10.89 -16.64
CA GLU A 451 -27.51 -9.46 -16.54
C GLU A 451 -28.14 -9.01 -17.86
N PRO A 452 -29.34 -8.41 -17.84
CA PRO A 452 -29.99 -7.94 -19.05
C PRO A 452 -29.15 -6.83 -19.70
N VAL A 453 -28.94 -6.94 -21.01
CA VAL A 453 -28.32 -5.87 -21.80
C VAL A 453 -29.33 -4.72 -21.95
N GLY A 454 -28.86 -3.49 -21.73
CA GLY A 454 -29.67 -2.29 -21.92
C GLY A 454 -30.51 -1.92 -20.69
N ILE A 455 -31.60 -1.20 -20.95
CA ILE A 455 -32.48 -0.65 -19.90
C ILE A 455 -33.46 -1.71 -19.42
N SER A 456 -33.38 -2.05 -18.13
CA SER A 456 -34.24 -3.03 -17.45
C SER A 456 -34.87 -2.52 -16.15
N SER A 457 -34.39 -1.37 -15.64
CA SER A 457 -34.89 -0.77 -14.41
C SER A 457 -36.13 0.08 -14.66
N LYS A 458 -37.07 0.03 -13.71
CA LYS A 458 -38.25 0.91 -13.70
C LYS A 458 -37.91 2.36 -13.35
N ASN A 459 -36.73 2.59 -12.80
CA ASN A 459 -36.22 3.92 -12.44
C ASN A 459 -35.44 4.59 -13.58
N ALA A 460 -35.43 3.98 -14.77
CA ALA A 460 -34.80 4.57 -15.94
C ALA A 460 -35.49 5.89 -16.31
N PHE A 461 -34.71 6.82 -16.85
CA PHE A 461 -35.20 8.16 -17.22
C PHE A 461 -34.66 8.58 -18.57
N THR A 462 -35.35 9.49 -19.25
CA THR A 462 -34.92 10.01 -20.55
C THR A 462 -34.37 11.42 -20.44
N LYS A 463 -33.42 11.76 -21.31
CA LYS A 463 -32.86 13.10 -21.44
C LYS A 463 -32.63 13.43 -22.91
N LEU A 464 -32.83 14.68 -23.28
CA LEU A 464 -32.39 15.18 -24.57
C LEU A 464 -30.88 15.42 -24.53
N GLY A 465 -30.15 14.73 -25.38
CA GLY A 465 -28.69 14.74 -25.45
C GLY A 465 -28.00 13.95 -24.34
N LEU A 466 -26.66 13.93 -24.43
CA LEU A 466 -25.81 13.11 -23.57
C LEU A 466 -25.69 13.65 -22.12
N ALA A 467 -25.56 12.73 -21.16
CA ALA A 467 -25.34 13.02 -19.75
C ALA A 467 -23.96 12.53 -19.28
N GLU A 468 -23.26 13.38 -18.53
CA GLU A 468 -21.99 13.03 -17.88
C GLU A 468 -22.24 12.06 -16.70
N GLN A 469 -21.38 11.07 -16.55
CA GLN A 469 -21.64 9.90 -15.70
C GLN A 469 -21.60 10.21 -14.21
N ILE A 470 -20.64 10.99 -13.71
CA ILE A 470 -20.51 11.28 -12.28
C ILE A 470 -21.75 12.03 -11.78
N ASN A 471 -22.21 13.03 -12.55
CA ASN A 471 -23.42 13.79 -12.23
C ASN A 471 -24.69 12.94 -12.29
N THR A 472 -24.67 11.86 -13.06
CA THR A 472 -25.83 11.00 -13.27
C THR A 472 -25.91 9.87 -12.24
N THR A 473 -24.80 9.18 -11.98
CA THR A 473 -24.76 8.02 -11.09
C THR A 473 -24.55 8.40 -9.63
N ALA A 474 -24.01 9.59 -9.37
CA ALA A 474 -23.54 9.99 -8.05
C ALA A 474 -22.65 8.91 -7.38
N ASP A 475 -21.84 8.20 -8.18
CA ASP A 475 -20.93 7.10 -7.77
C ASP A 475 -21.65 6.01 -6.94
N LEU A 476 -22.96 5.86 -7.12
CA LEU A 476 -23.74 4.77 -6.50
C LEU A 476 -23.37 3.41 -7.12
N SER A 477 -23.06 3.42 -8.42
CA SER A 477 -22.55 2.28 -9.17
C SER A 477 -21.43 2.73 -10.09
N ASP A 478 -20.55 1.79 -10.44
CA ASP A 478 -19.57 2.01 -11.49
C ASP A 478 -20.22 2.12 -12.87
N TYR A 479 -21.44 1.61 -13.04
CA TYR A 479 -22.08 1.41 -14.34
C TYR A 479 -23.16 2.46 -14.62
N LEU A 480 -23.14 2.99 -15.84
CA LEU A 480 -24.22 3.78 -16.42
C LEU A 480 -24.58 3.18 -17.78
N CYS A 481 -25.78 2.62 -17.88
CA CYS A 481 -26.32 2.11 -19.13
C CYS A 481 -27.13 3.19 -19.82
N THR A 482 -26.89 3.38 -21.12
CA THR A 482 -27.61 4.37 -21.92
C THR A 482 -28.06 3.76 -23.24
N ASP A 483 -29.32 3.98 -23.63
CA ASP A 483 -29.82 3.55 -24.94
C ASP A 483 -30.32 4.72 -25.78
N ILE A 484 -30.33 4.49 -27.09
CA ILE A 484 -31.04 5.31 -28.06
C ILE A 484 -31.79 4.40 -29.04
N GLN A 485 -32.99 4.83 -29.40
CA GLN A 485 -33.80 4.22 -30.43
C GLN A 485 -33.79 5.12 -31.67
N GLY A 486 -33.37 4.56 -32.81
CA GLY A 486 -33.35 5.27 -34.08
C GLY A 486 -34.07 4.48 -35.16
N ASP A 487 -34.83 5.20 -36.00
CA ASP A 487 -35.30 4.71 -37.29
C ASP A 487 -34.25 5.07 -38.35
N GLU A 488 -33.72 4.06 -39.04
CA GLU A 488 -32.57 4.16 -39.95
C GLU A 488 -32.96 4.64 -41.37
N PRO A 489 -32.26 5.65 -41.94
CA PRO A 489 -32.30 5.94 -43.39
C PRO A 489 -31.36 5.07 -44.27
N PHE A 490 -30.37 4.36 -43.71
CA PHE A 490 -29.13 4.00 -44.42
C PHE A 490 -29.03 2.59 -45.01
N LEU A 491 -30.07 1.76 -44.93
CA LEU A 491 -30.02 0.38 -45.47
C LEU A 491 -30.47 0.25 -46.94
N GLN A 492 -30.33 1.29 -47.77
CA GLN A 492 -30.76 1.18 -49.18
C GLN A 492 -29.86 0.25 -50.03
N ASP A 493 -28.67 -0.15 -49.56
CA ASP A 493 -27.72 -0.97 -50.34
C ASP A 493 -27.02 -2.11 -49.56
N GLY A 494 -27.37 -2.35 -48.29
CA GLY A 494 -26.67 -3.34 -47.44
C GLY A 494 -25.26 -2.91 -46.99
N SER A 495 -24.96 -1.61 -47.01
CA SER A 495 -23.67 -1.04 -46.58
C SER A 495 -23.37 -1.25 -45.08
N GLN A 496 -22.09 -1.46 -44.78
CA GLN A 496 -21.59 -1.54 -43.39
C GLN A 496 -21.60 -0.15 -42.75
N THR A 497 -21.90 -0.11 -41.44
CA THR A 497 -21.89 1.12 -40.63
C THR A 497 -20.82 1.04 -39.55
N VAL A 498 -20.17 2.16 -39.26
CA VAL A 498 -19.25 2.30 -38.13
C VAL A 498 -19.92 3.14 -37.05
N LEU A 499 -20.01 2.60 -35.85
CA LEU A 499 -20.35 3.35 -34.64
C LEU A 499 -19.06 3.95 -34.07
N HIS A 500 -19.06 5.27 -33.95
CA HIS A 500 -18.00 6.04 -33.31
C HIS A 500 -18.52 6.63 -32.00
N VAL A 501 -17.83 6.38 -30.89
CA VAL A 501 -18.19 6.87 -29.56
C VAL A 501 -16.97 7.47 -28.87
N GLU A 502 -17.10 8.73 -28.45
CA GLU A 502 -16.15 9.39 -27.56
C GLU A 502 -16.71 9.45 -26.14
N SER A 503 -15.86 9.08 -25.18
CA SER A 503 -16.16 9.06 -23.75
C SER A 503 -15.00 9.64 -22.96
N LEU A 504 -15.31 10.35 -21.88
CA LEU A 504 -14.31 10.82 -20.91
C LEU A 504 -13.71 9.67 -20.09
N GLY A 505 -14.25 8.46 -20.25
CA GLY A 505 -13.73 7.23 -19.65
C GLY A 505 -14.71 6.59 -18.68
N HIS A 506 -14.35 5.48 -18.04
CA HIS A 506 -13.01 4.86 -18.04
C HIS A 506 -12.94 3.62 -18.94
N ALA A 507 -14.07 2.92 -19.10
CA ALA A 507 -14.26 1.89 -20.11
C ALA A 507 -15.70 1.94 -20.65
N LEU A 508 -15.91 1.31 -21.80
CA LEU A 508 -17.15 1.37 -22.55
C LEU A 508 -17.38 0.04 -23.30
N HIS A 509 -18.60 -0.47 -23.23
CA HIS A 509 -19.08 -1.56 -24.08
C HIS A 509 -20.25 -1.07 -24.92
N ALA A 510 -20.24 -1.37 -26.22
CA ALA A 510 -21.37 -1.11 -27.10
C ALA A 510 -22.06 -2.41 -27.47
N PHE A 511 -23.38 -2.45 -27.29
CA PHE A 511 -24.25 -3.52 -27.73
C PHE A 511 -25.22 -2.99 -28.79
N ILE A 512 -25.48 -3.81 -29.80
CA ILE A 512 -26.40 -3.49 -30.89
C ILE A 512 -27.46 -4.58 -30.91
N ASN A 513 -28.72 -4.18 -30.70
CA ASN A 513 -29.86 -5.09 -30.62
C ASN A 513 -29.59 -6.26 -29.64
N GLY A 514 -29.05 -5.95 -28.46
CA GLY A 514 -28.74 -6.91 -27.40
C GLY A 514 -27.46 -7.74 -27.58
N LYS A 515 -26.66 -7.51 -28.63
CA LYS A 515 -25.40 -8.25 -28.87
C LYS A 515 -24.18 -7.35 -28.74
N LEU A 516 -23.14 -7.81 -28.05
CA LEU A 516 -21.89 -7.07 -27.91
C LEU A 516 -21.26 -6.84 -29.28
N ALA A 517 -21.08 -5.57 -29.66
CA ALA A 517 -20.43 -5.19 -30.91
C ALA A 517 -18.95 -4.86 -30.69
N GLY A 518 -18.59 -4.19 -29.59
CA GLY A 518 -17.22 -3.79 -29.32
C GLY A 518 -17.03 -3.19 -27.93
N SER A 519 -15.77 -2.96 -27.55
CA SER A 519 -15.43 -2.37 -26.27
C SER A 519 -14.16 -1.51 -26.37
N GLY A 520 -14.07 -0.48 -25.54
CA GLY A 520 -12.92 0.41 -25.45
C GLY A 520 -12.61 0.74 -23.99
N LYS A 521 -11.35 1.08 -23.71
CA LYS A 521 -10.89 1.47 -22.37
C LYS A 521 -9.77 2.49 -22.42
N GLY A 522 -9.74 3.35 -21.40
CA GLY A 522 -8.62 4.23 -21.11
C GLY A 522 -7.56 3.52 -20.27
N ASN A 523 -6.64 4.30 -19.70
CA ASN A 523 -5.63 3.85 -18.76
C ASN A 523 -5.34 4.92 -17.69
N SER A 524 -4.46 4.62 -16.74
CA SER A 524 -4.11 5.53 -15.64
C SER A 524 -3.47 6.86 -16.08
N GLY A 525 -2.86 6.92 -17.27
CA GLY A 525 -2.31 8.16 -17.84
C GLY A 525 -3.34 8.98 -18.63
N ASN A 526 -4.32 8.33 -19.24
CA ASN A 526 -5.42 8.96 -19.95
C ASN A 526 -6.68 8.09 -19.90
N ALA A 527 -7.69 8.55 -19.16
CA ALA A 527 -8.93 7.83 -18.95
C ALA A 527 -9.88 7.83 -20.17
N LYS A 528 -9.70 8.76 -21.12
CA LYS A 528 -10.58 8.92 -22.28
C LYS A 528 -10.63 7.67 -23.15
N VAL A 529 -11.81 7.42 -23.72
CA VAL A 529 -12.06 6.31 -24.64
C VAL A 529 -12.58 6.85 -25.96
N SER A 530 -11.89 6.51 -27.05
CA SER A 530 -12.38 6.69 -28.41
C SER A 530 -12.56 5.29 -29.01
N MET A 531 -13.80 4.96 -29.37
CA MET A 531 -14.16 3.64 -29.90
C MET A 531 -14.73 3.80 -31.30
N GLU A 532 -14.18 3.06 -32.26
CA GLU A 532 -14.75 2.87 -33.60
C GLU A 532 -14.98 1.38 -33.83
N VAL A 533 -16.25 1.00 -34.00
CA VAL A 533 -16.65 -0.39 -34.16
C VAL A 533 -17.57 -0.55 -35.35
N ARG A 534 -17.30 -1.56 -36.18
CA ARG A 534 -18.19 -1.93 -37.28
C ARG A 534 -19.42 -2.63 -36.71
N ILE A 535 -20.60 -2.14 -37.07
CA ILE A 535 -21.87 -2.65 -36.59
C ILE A 535 -22.76 -3.09 -37.75
N THR A 536 -23.71 -3.97 -37.45
CA THR A 536 -24.74 -4.41 -38.37
C THR A 536 -26.09 -3.93 -37.85
N LEU A 537 -26.78 -3.15 -38.68
CA LEU A 537 -28.10 -2.61 -38.40
C LEU A 537 -29.14 -3.38 -39.21
N VAL A 538 -30.33 -3.54 -38.66
CA VAL A 538 -31.46 -4.21 -39.35
C VAL A 538 -32.45 -3.17 -39.87
N PRO A 539 -33.23 -3.47 -40.94
CA PRO A 539 -34.27 -2.56 -41.39
C PRO A 539 -35.27 -2.22 -40.28
N GLY A 540 -35.58 -0.93 -40.14
CA GLY A 540 -36.46 -0.41 -39.08
C GLY A 540 -35.70 -0.01 -37.83
N LYS A 541 -36.33 -0.24 -36.67
CA LYS A 541 -35.84 0.21 -35.37
C LYS A 541 -34.63 -0.59 -34.91
N ASN A 542 -33.56 0.12 -34.55
CA ASN A 542 -32.38 -0.46 -33.90
C ASN A 542 -32.21 0.12 -32.49
N ILE A 543 -31.67 -0.69 -31.58
CA ILE A 543 -31.31 -0.30 -30.22
C ILE A 543 -29.79 -0.33 -30.11
N ILE A 544 -29.21 0.79 -29.68
CA ILE A 544 -27.79 0.92 -29.39
C ILE A 544 -27.65 1.14 -27.89
N ASP A 545 -27.18 0.12 -27.18
CA ASP A 545 -26.92 0.19 -25.74
C ASP A 545 -25.43 0.45 -25.51
N LEU A 546 -25.14 1.48 -24.72
CA LEU A 546 -23.79 1.83 -24.29
C LEU A 546 -23.70 1.60 -22.78
N LEU A 547 -22.86 0.65 -22.37
CA LEU A 547 -22.52 0.43 -20.98
C LEU A 547 -21.20 1.16 -20.68
N SER A 548 -21.32 2.33 -20.05
CA SER A 548 -20.19 3.14 -19.61
C SER A 548 -19.83 2.80 -18.17
N LEU A 549 -18.53 2.75 -17.85
CA LEU A 549 -18.10 2.47 -16.48
C LEU A 549 -16.92 3.28 -15.98
N THR A 550 -16.94 3.58 -14.68
CA THR A 550 -15.81 4.14 -13.93
C THR A 550 -14.97 3.04 -13.27
N VAL A 551 -13.68 3.32 -13.05
CA VAL A 551 -12.75 2.42 -12.35
C VAL A 551 -12.13 3.20 -11.21
N GLY A 552 -12.97 3.59 -10.24
CA GLY A 552 -12.66 4.64 -9.26
C GLY A 552 -12.55 6.03 -9.89
N LEU A 553 -12.67 7.07 -9.07
CA LEU A 553 -12.69 8.48 -9.48
C LEU A 553 -11.33 9.15 -9.32
N GLN A 554 -11.10 10.22 -10.09
CA GLN A 554 -9.90 11.04 -10.01
C GLN A 554 -9.66 11.52 -8.57
N ASN A 555 -8.42 11.43 -8.10
CA ASN A 555 -8.07 11.67 -6.70
C ASN A 555 -6.95 12.70 -6.49
N TYR A 556 -6.29 13.15 -7.56
CA TYR A 556 -5.15 14.07 -7.50
C TYR A 556 -5.17 15.09 -8.65
N GLY A 557 -4.60 16.26 -8.39
CA GLY A 557 -4.47 17.39 -9.31
C GLY A 557 -5.33 18.60 -8.93
N ALA A 558 -5.03 19.77 -9.50
CA ALA A 558 -5.91 20.94 -9.38
C ALA A 558 -7.23 20.68 -10.11
N PHE A 559 -8.35 21.14 -9.53
CA PHE A 559 -9.70 21.00 -10.10
C PHE A 559 -10.05 19.56 -10.51
N PHE A 560 -9.50 18.57 -9.82
CA PHE A 560 -9.70 17.16 -10.17
C PHE A 560 -11.17 16.75 -10.09
N ASP A 561 -11.92 17.43 -9.22
CA ASP A 561 -13.36 17.31 -8.99
C ASP A 561 -14.20 17.68 -10.21
N LYS A 562 -13.64 18.46 -11.15
CA LYS A 562 -14.30 18.88 -12.40
C LYS A 562 -14.05 17.92 -13.56
N LYS A 563 -13.20 16.89 -13.39
CA LYS A 563 -13.03 15.87 -14.41
C LYS A 563 -14.26 14.97 -14.44
N GLY A 564 -15.02 15.05 -15.52
CA GLY A 564 -16.16 14.16 -15.78
C GLY A 564 -15.72 12.76 -16.24
N ALA A 565 -16.69 11.87 -16.32
CA ALA A 565 -16.60 10.53 -16.86
C ALA A 565 -17.78 10.22 -17.79
N GLY A 566 -17.67 9.10 -18.48
CA GLY A 566 -18.70 8.53 -19.34
C GLY A 566 -18.86 9.18 -20.70
N VAL A 567 -19.90 8.75 -21.42
CA VAL A 567 -20.16 9.11 -22.81
C VAL A 567 -20.69 10.55 -22.89
N THR A 568 -19.79 11.49 -23.14
CA THR A 568 -20.13 12.90 -23.41
C THR A 568 -20.09 13.25 -24.89
N GLY A 569 -19.77 12.27 -25.74
CA GLY A 569 -19.83 12.36 -27.18
C GLY A 569 -18.62 13.04 -27.83
N PRO A 570 -18.62 13.11 -29.17
CA PRO A 570 -19.73 12.72 -30.05
C PRO A 570 -20.03 11.21 -30.11
N VAL A 571 -21.29 10.86 -30.37
CA VAL A 571 -21.76 9.52 -30.76
C VAL A 571 -22.25 9.58 -32.20
N LYS A 572 -21.59 8.89 -33.12
CA LYS A 572 -21.85 9.01 -34.57
C LYS A 572 -22.02 7.65 -35.25
N LEU A 573 -22.91 7.59 -36.23
CA LEU A 573 -23.00 6.51 -37.21
C LEU A 573 -22.40 6.99 -38.53
N LYS A 574 -21.40 6.28 -39.03
CA LYS A 574 -20.69 6.59 -40.28
C LYS A 574 -20.99 5.49 -41.32
N GLY A 575 -21.59 5.85 -42.44
CA GLY A 575 -21.79 4.95 -43.57
C GLY A 575 -20.48 4.70 -44.29
N VAL A 576 -20.06 3.43 -44.42
CA VAL A 576 -18.75 3.07 -44.99
C VAL A 576 -18.69 3.36 -46.50
N ASN A 577 -19.80 3.14 -47.22
CA ASN A 577 -19.80 3.19 -48.68
C ASN A 577 -20.19 4.57 -49.25
N ASN A 578 -21.02 5.33 -48.53
CA ASN A 578 -21.55 6.62 -48.99
C ASN A 578 -20.92 7.84 -48.28
N GLY A 579 -20.07 7.62 -47.27
CA GLY A 579 -19.42 8.67 -46.48
C GLY A 579 -20.38 9.50 -45.61
N SER A 580 -21.66 9.12 -45.54
CA SER A 580 -22.65 9.81 -44.73
C SER A 580 -22.34 9.66 -43.24
N THR A 581 -22.70 10.68 -42.44
CA THR A 581 -22.53 10.64 -40.99
C THR A 581 -23.78 11.18 -40.31
N ILE A 582 -24.35 10.41 -39.38
CA ILE A 582 -25.39 10.86 -38.45
C ILE A 582 -24.73 11.11 -37.10
N ASP A 583 -25.04 12.25 -36.47
CA ASP A 583 -24.69 12.49 -35.08
C ASP A 583 -25.90 12.22 -34.18
N LEU A 584 -25.75 11.28 -33.25
CA LEU A 584 -26.78 10.86 -32.30
C LEU A 584 -26.70 11.63 -30.96
N SER A 585 -25.69 12.49 -30.79
CA SER A 585 -25.37 13.10 -29.49
C SER A 585 -26.46 14.03 -28.96
N SER A 586 -27.33 14.56 -29.83
CA SER A 586 -28.43 15.48 -29.47
C SER A 586 -29.82 14.80 -29.45
N GLN A 587 -29.88 13.50 -29.71
CA GLN A 587 -31.13 12.75 -29.71
C GLN A 587 -31.62 12.48 -28.28
N GLN A 588 -32.81 11.89 -28.14
CA GLN A 588 -33.29 11.42 -26.84
C GLN A 588 -32.58 10.14 -26.44
N TRP A 589 -31.97 10.14 -25.26
CA TRP A 589 -31.29 9.00 -24.66
C TRP A 589 -32.03 8.53 -23.40
N THR A 590 -32.12 7.22 -23.19
CA THR A 590 -32.62 6.63 -21.94
C THR A 590 -31.44 6.21 -21.08
N TYR A 591 -31.52 6.43 -19.77
CA TYR A 591 -30.45 6.17 -18.80
C TYR A 591 -30.92 5.24 -17.69
N GLN A 592 -30.05 4.32 -17.29
CA GLN A 592 -30.17 3.50 -16.08
C GLN A 592 -28.85 3.56 -15.30
N VAL A 593 -28.94 3.92 -14.01
CA VAL A 593 -27.81 3.87 -13.08
C VAL A 593 -27.70 2.45 -12.52
N GLY A 594 -26.51 1.87 -12.65
CA GLY A 594 -26.20 0.54 -12.14
C GLY A 594 -26.81 -0.62 -12.94
N LEU A 595 -26.52 -1.81 -12.44
CA LEU A 595 -26.92 -3.08 -13.01
C LEU A 595 -28.19 -3.61 -12.34
N LYS A 596 -28.95 -4.45 -13.03
CA LYS A 596 -30.10 -5.16 -12.48
C LYS A 596 -29.68 -6.07 -11.32
N GLY A 597 -28.54 -6.76 -11.43
CA GLY A 597 -28.01 -7.56 -10.33
C GLY A 597 -27.67 -6.75 -9.07
N GLU A 598 -27.25 -5.49 -9.23
CA GLU A 598 -27.09 -4.55 -8.11
C GLU A 598 -28.46 -4.16 -7.51
N GLU A 599 -29.46 -3.85 -8.35
CA GLU A 599 -30.84 -3.55 -7.91
C GLU A 599 -31.48 -4.71 -7.14
N LEU A 600 -31.20 -5.95 -7.57
CA LEU A 600 -31.67 -7.18 -6.92
C LEU A 600 -30.86 -7.57 -5.67
N GLY A 601 -29.74 -6.88 -5.41
CA GLY A 601 -28.85 -7.18 -4.29
C GLY A 601 -28.20 -8.57 -4.39
N LEU A 602 -27.84 -9.02 -5.60
CA LEU A 602 -27.29 -10.38 -5.82
C LEU A 602 -26.02 -10.66 -5.02
N SER A 603 -25.22 -9.64 -4.73
CA SER A 603 -24.02 -9.74 -3.89
C SER A 603 -24.32 -10.05 -2.42
N SER A 604 -25.55 -9.86 -1.95
CA SER A 604 -25.95 -10.12 -0.56
C SER A 604 -26.12 -11.62 -0.31
N VAL A 605 -25.86 -12.04 0.93
CA VAL A 605 -26.06 -13.43 1.37
C VAL A 605 -27.54 -13.82 1.26
N GLY A 606 -27.82 -14.98 0.69
CA GLY A 606 -29.18 -15.50 0.55
C GLY A 606 -30.00 -14.87 -0.58
N SER A 607 -29.36 -14.17 -1.53
CA SER A 607 -30.03 -13.65 -2.72
C SER A 607 -30.69 -14.76 -3.55
N SER A 608 -31.83 -14.43 -4.17
CA SER A 608 -32.63 -15.34 -4.99
C SER A 608 -32.63 -14.93 -6.47
N GLY A 609 -33.07 -15.82 -7.36
CA GLY A 609 -33.11 -15.54 -8.80
C GLY A 609 -31.95 -16.13 -9.60
N TRP A 610 -31.15 -16.99 -8.95
CA TRP A 610 -30.10 -17.76 -9.59
C TRP A 610 -30.68 -18.91 -10.42
N VAL A 611 -30.08 -19.11 -11.58
CA VAL A 611 -30.33 -20.26 -12.46
C VAL A 611 -29.29 -21.33 -12.16
N SER A 612 -29.76 -22.54 -11.86
CA SER A 612 -28.93 -23.72 -11.58
C SER A 612 -29.23 -24.81 -12.61
N GLU A 613 -28.77 -24.59 -13.84
CA GLU A 613 -28.89 -25.53 -14.96
C GLU A 613 -27.56 -26.23 -15.28
N SER A 614 -27.60 -27.33 -16.03
CA SER A 614 -26.40 -28.12 -16.37
C SER A 614 -25.39 -27.36 -17.24
N THR A 615 -25.85 -26.35 -18.01
CA THR A 615 -24.99 -25.58 -18.91
C THR A 615 -24.65 -24.23 -18.30
N LEU A 616 -23.43 -24.12 -17.78
CA LEU A 616 -22.90 -22.86 -17.26
C LEU A 616 -22.51 -21.92 -18.43
N PRO A 617 -23.05 -20.70 -18.53
CA PRO A 617 -22.56 -19.72 -19.50
C PRO A 617 -21.09 -19.43 -19.21
N LYS A 618 -20.29 -19.36 -20.28
CA LYS A 618 -18.85 -19.08 -20.23
C LYS A 618 -18.51 -18.15 -21.38
N LYS A 619 -17.53 -17.27 -21.18
CA LYS A 619 -17.06 -16.31 -22.19
C LYS A 619 -18.17 -15.40 -22.74
N GLN A 620 -19.23 -15.22 -21.96
CA GLN A 620 -20.32 -14.29 -22.24
C GLN A 620 -20.19 -13.08 -21.30
N PRO A 621 -20.33 -11.84 -21.81
CA PRO A 621 -20.26 -10.66 -20.98
C PRO A 621 -21.51 -10.54 -20.10
N LEU A 622 -21.41 -9.74 -19.04
CA LEU A 622 -22.50 -9.40 -18.13
C LEU A 622 -23.19 -10.65 -17.53
N ILE A 623 -22.40 -11.49 -16.85
CA ILE A 623 -22.93 -12.64 -16.12
C ILE A 623 -22.60 -12.51 -14.64
N TRP A 624 -23.60 -12.70 -13.80
CA TRP A 624 -23.38 -12.93 -12.39
C TRP A 624 -23.20 -14.42 -12.14
N TYR A 625 -22.22 -14.79 -11.33
CA TYR A 625 -21.99 -16.15 -10.88
C TYR A 625 -22.06 -16.22 -9.36
N THR A 626 -22.54 -17.35 -8.85
CA THR A 626 -22.49 -17.67 -7.42
C THR A 626 -22.13 -19.14 -7.21
N THR A 627 -21.41 -19.41 -6.13
CA THR A 627 -21.08 -20.77 -5.69
C THR A 627 -20.81 -20.80 -4.19
N ASN A 628 -20.88 -21.99 -3.59
CA ASN A 628 -20.53 -22.20 -2.20
C ASN A 628 -19.22 -22.98 -2.05
N PHE A 629 -18.46 -22.66 -1.00
CA PHE A 629 -17.16 -23.29 -0.74
C PHE A 629 -16.86 -23.38 0.76
N ASP A 630 -15.99 -24.32 1.11
CA ASP A 630 -15.41 -24.42 2.44
C ASP A 630 -14.13 -23.60 2.53
N ALA A 631 -13.86 -23.03 3.71
CA ALA A 631 -12.64 -22.25 3.88
C ALA A 631 -11.41 -23.14 3.62
N PRO A 632 -10.41 -22.67 2.84
CA PRO A 632 -9.15 -23.38 2.69
C PRO A 632 -8.54 -23.70 4.06
N SER A 633 -7.85 -24.83 4.21
CA SER A 633 -7.27 -25.21 5.50
C SER A 633 -6.12 -24.28 5.93
N GLY A 634 -5.69 -24.42 7.18
CA GLY A 634 -4.55 -23.69 7.75
C GLY A 634 -4.83 -22.23 8.07
N ASN A 635 -3.79 -21.52 8.50
CA ASN A 635 -3.84 -20.12 8.95
C ASN A 635 -3.15 -19.15 7.98
N ASP A 636 -2.55 -19.67 6.90
CA ASP A 636 -1.86 -18.85 5.91
C ASP A 636 -2.82 -17.83 5.29
N PRO A 637 -2.39 -16.61 4.96
CA PRO A 637 -3.20 -15.68 4.18
C PRO A 637 -3.62 -16.30 2.85
N ILE A 638 -4.81 -15.95 2.37
CA ILE A 638 -5.39 -16.54 1.17
C ILE A 638 -5.79 -15.47 0.16
N ALA A 639 -5.71 -15.85 -1.10
CA ALA A 639 -6.12 -15.05 -2.23
C ALA A 639 -6.98 -15.88 -3.19
N LEU A 640 -7.84 -15.20 -3.93
CA LEU A 640 -8.47 -15.74 -5.13
C LEU A 640 -7.58 -15.47 -6.34
N HIS A 641 -7.36 -16.50 -7.14
CA HIS A 641 -6.78 -16.38 -8.46
C HIS A 641 -7.90 -16.41 -9.50
N PHE A 642 -8.22 -15.24 -10.07
CA PHE A 642 -9.25 -15.08 -11.11
C PHE A 642 -8.75 -15.53 -12.50
N MET A 643 -8.08 -16.68 -12.56
CA MET A 643 -7.64 -17.27 -13.82
C MET A 643 -8.86 -17.59 -14.69
N GLY A 644 -8.79 -17.25 -15.98
CA GLY A 644 -9.90 -17.46 -16.92
C GLY A 644 -11.01 -16.40 -16.85
N MET A 645 -10.94 -15.43 -15.93
CA MET A 645 -11.92 -14.34 -15.82
C MET A 645 -11.50 -13.10 -16.60
N GLY A 646 -12.44 -12.19 -16.85
CA GLY A 646 -12.25 -10.99 -17.66
C GLY A 646 -11.98 -9.75 -16.82
N LYS A 647 -13.07 -9.14 -16.34
CA LYS A 647 -13.12 -7.99 -15.43
C LYS A 647 -14.40 -8.07 -14.62
N GLY A 648 -14.39 -7.59 -13.38
CA GLY A 648 -15.57 -7.64 -12.55
C GLY A 648 -15.39 -7.11 -11.15
N GLU A 649 -16.32 -7.49 -10.28
CA GLU A 649 -16.25 -7.34 -8.83
C GLU A 649 -16.63 -8.68 -8.19
N ALA A 650 -16.07 -8.93 -7.01
CA ALA A 650 -16.28 -10.16 -6.28
C ALA A 650 -16.65 -9.89 -4.82
N TRP A 651 -17.51 -10.75 -4.27
CA TRP A 651 -17.97 -10.70 -2.90
C TRP A 651 -17.85 -12.07 -2.25
N VAL A 652 -17.45 -12.07 -0.98
CA VAL A 652 -17.40 -13.27 -0.14
C VAL A 652 -18.29 -13.01 1.06
N ASN A 653 -19.32 -13.84 1.24
CA ASN A 653 -20.30 -13.68 2.32
C ASN A 653 -20.88 -12.25 2.39
N GLY A 654 -21.16 -11.65 1.23
CA GLY A 654 -21.67 -10.27 1.12
C GLY A 654 -20.61 -9.16 1.25
N GLN A 655 -19.37 -9.49 1.61
CA GLN A 655 -18.28 -8.51 1.73
C GLN A 655 -17.54 -8.40 0.39
N SER A 656 -17.46 -7.19 -0.17
CA SER A 656 -16.74 -6.97 -1.43
C SER A 656 -15.24 -7.07 -1.22
N ILE A 657 -14.60 -8.03 -1.88
CA ILE A 657 -13.13 -8.14 -1.91
C ILE A 657 -12.52 -7.17 -2.94
N GLY A 658 -13.35 -6.43 -3.67
CA GLY A 658 -12.95 -5.39 -4.62
C GLY A 658 -13.02 -5.83 -6.09
N ARG A 659 -12.59 -4.93 -6.96
CA ARG A 659 -12.61 -5.14 -8.42
C ARG A 659 -11.55 -6.17 -8.84
N TYR A 660 -11.83 -6.95 -9.86
CA TYR A 660 -10.82 -7.76 -10.54
C TYR A 660 -10.69 -7.38 -12.00
N TRP A 661 -9.47 -7.41 -12.53
CA TRP A 661 -9.20 -7.21 -13.95
C TRP A 661 -7.94 -7.94 -14.44
N PRO A 662 -7.92 -9.29 -14.33
CA PRO A 662 -6.76 -10.11 -14.68
C PRO A 662 -6.45 -10.12 -16.19
N THR A 663 -7.34 -9.64 -17.05
CA THR A 663 -7.04 -9.47 -18.48
C THR A 663 -6.29 -8.17 -18.81
N TYR A 664 -6.17 -7.24 -17.86
CA TYR A 664 -5.40 -6.02 -18.08
C TYR A 664 -3.91 -6.27 -17.83
N THR A 665 -3.20 -6.60 -18.90
CA THR A 665 -1.76 -6.83 -18.88
C THR A 665 -0.96 -5.54 -18.98
N SER A 666 0.21 -5.57 -18.35
CA SER A 666 1.21 -4.51 -18.46
C SER A 666 2.00 -4.59 -19.77
N SER A 667 2.74 -3.51 -20.09
CA SER A 667 3.70 -3.53 -21.20
C SER A 667 4.70 -4.68 -21.04
N ASN A 668 5.14 -5.27 -22.16
CA ASN A 668 6.23 -6.26 -22.16
C ASN A 668 7.60 -5.65 -21.84
N SER A 669 7.73 -4.32 -21.85
CA SER A 669 8.99 -3.59 -21.63
C SER A 669 9.04 -2.89 -20.28
N GLY A 670 10.27 -2.60 -19.80
CA GLY A 670 10.53 -1.79 -18.61
C GLY A 670 10.93 -2.58 -17.36
N CYS A 671 10.73 -3.89 -17.34
CA CYS A 671 11.18 -4.75 -16.26
C CYS A 671 12.64 -5.20 -16.48
N THR A 672 13.33 -5.43 -15.39
CA THR A 672 14.69 -5.98 -15.38
C THR A 672 14.77 -7.16 -14.41
N ASP A 673 15.56 -8.18 -14.74
CA ASP A 673 15.72 -9.37 -13.89
C ASP A 673 16.40 -9.04 -12.56
N THR A 674 17.26 -8.02 -12.56
CA THR A 674 17.87 -7.44 -11.37
C THR A 674 17.74 -5.92 -11.42
N CYS A 675 17.43 -5.28 -10.28
CA CYS A 675 17.46 -3.82 -10.18
C CYS A 675 18.67 -3.37 -9.37
N ASN A 676 19.42 -2.43 -9.93
CA ASN A 676 20.54 -1.82 -9.22
C ASN A 676 20.01 -0.80 -8.19
N TYR A 677 20.30 -1.03 -6.90
CA TYR A 677 19.93 -0.09 -5.84
C TYR A 677 20.63 1.27 -5.97
N ARG A 678 21.82 1.31 -6.58
CA ARG A 678 22.67 2.51 -6.63
C ARG A 678 22.02 3.63 -7.45
N GLY A 679 22.17 4.86 -6.94
CA GLY A 679 21.68 6.09 -7.57
C GLY A 679 20.18 6.33 -7.36
N ALA A 680 19.76 7.57 -7.62
CA ALA A 680 18.41 8.03 -7.33
C ALA A 680 17.32 7.11 -7.93
N TYR A 681 16.36 6.78 -7.08
CA TYR A 681 15.18 5.97 -7.38
C TYR A 681 14.05 6.84 -7.94
N ARG A 682 13.26 6.23 -8.81
CA ARG A 682 11.99 6.74 -9.34
C ARG A 682 11.07 5.54 -9.57
N SER A 683 9.75 5.76 -9.57
CA SER A 683 8.73 4.69 -9.58
C SER A 683 8.84 3.67 -10.73
N HIS A 684 9.50 4.02 -11.83
CA HIS A 684 9.74 3.14 -12.99
C HIS A 684 11.19 2.63 -13.09
N LYS A 685 12.03 2.80 -12.05
CA LYS A 685 13.41 2.31 -12.03
C LYS A 685 13.46 0.79 -11.90
N CYS A 686 12.65 0.22 -11.01
CA CYS A 686 12.56 -1.21 -10.80
C CYS A 686 11.12 -1.67 -10.95
N LEU A 687 10.86 -2.43 -12.02
CA LEU A 687 9.56 -2.99 -12.34
C LEU A 687 9.68 -4.51 -12.46
N LYS A 688 8.63 -5.23 -12.06
CA LYS A 688 8.49 -6.67 -12.26
C LYS A 688 7.13 -6.99 -12.91
N ASN A 689 6.96 -8.22 -13.37
CA ASN A 689 5.72 -8.71 -14.00
C ASN A 689 5.29 -7.97 -15.28
N CYS A 690 6.24 -7.51 -16.10
CA CYS A 690 5.96 -7.01 -17.44
C CYS A 690 5.34 -8.09 -18.33
N GLY A 691 4.40 -7.71 -19.18
CA GLY A 691 3.63 -8.62 -20.05
C GLY A 691 2.63 -9.50 -19.31
N LYS A 692 2.55 -9.39 -17.98
CA LYS A 692 1.61 -10.12 -17.14
C LYS A 692 0.48 -9.20 -16.69
N PRO A 693 -0.67 -9.76 -16.24
CA PRO A 693 -1.70 -9.01 -15.55
C PRO A 693 -1.12 -8.21 -14.39
N SER A 694 -1.55 -6.96 -14.23
CA SER A 694 -1.10 -6.13 -13.11
C SER A 694 -1.39 -6.80 -11.76
N GLN A 695 -2.59 -7.37 -11.62
CA GLN A 695 -2.98 -8.13 -10.44
C GLN A 695 -3.59 -9.47 -10.85
N GLN A 696 -2.98 -10.55 -10.36
CA GLN A 696 -3.44 -11.93 -10.57
C GLN A 696 -4.15 -12.50 -9.35
N LEU A 697 -3.72 -12.09 -8.16
CA LEU A 697 -4.16 -12.61 -6.87
C LEU A 697 -4.87 -11.51 -6.10
N TYR A 698 -6.02 -11.84 -5.55
CA TYR A 698 -6.93 -10.90 -4.91
C TYR A 698 -7.15 -11.35 -3.47
N HIS A 699 -6.68 -10.53 -2.53
CA HIS A 699 -6.69 -10.84 -1.11
C HIS A 699 -8.11 -11.12 -0.61
N MET A 700 -8.27 -12.25 0.08
CA MET A 700 -9.51 -12.63 0.73
C MET A 700 -9.24 -12.78 2.24
N PRO A 701 -9.66 -11.82 3.07
CA PRO A 701 -9.40 -11.88 4.50
C PRO A 701 -9.97 -13.14 5.14
N ARG A 702 -9.14 -13.85 5.91
CA ARG A 702 -9.54 -15.06 6.65
C ARG A 702 -10.75 -14.81 7.56
N SER A 703 -10.84 -13.64 8.17
CA SER A 703 -11.94 -13.31 9.09
C SER A 703 -13.30 -13.08 8.41
N TRP A 704 -13.34 -13.02 7.07
CA TRP A 704 -14.60 -13.01 6.33
C TRP A 704 -15.14 -14.41 6.06
N LEU A 705 -14.36 -15.46 6.36
CA LEU A 705 -14.74 -16.84 6.11
C LEU A 705 -15.29 -17.53 7.36
N GLN A 706 -16.30 -18.36 7.13
CA GLN A 706 -16.75 -19.42 8.02
C GLN A 706 -16.03 -20.73 7.67
N PRO A 707 -15.94 -21.72 8.58
CA PRO A 707 -15.33 -23.01 8.26
C PRO A 707 -15.93 -23.69 7.02
N SER A 708 -17.25 -23.62 6.88
CA SER A 708 -17.99 -24.16 5.73
C SER A 708 -19.15 -23.25 5.33
N GLY A 709 -19.71 -23.49 4.14
CA GLY A 709 -20.91 -22.80 3.67
C GLY A 709 -20.68 -21.33 3.31
N ASN A 710 -19.46 -20.96 2.94
CA ASN A 710 -19.17 -19.62 2.42
C ASN A 710 -19.77 -19.46 1.03
N THR A 711 -20.23 -18.26 0.69
CA THR A 711 -20.73 -17.93 -0.65
C THR A 711 -19.76 -16.98 -1.34
N LEU A 712 -19.37 -17.33 -2.57
CA LEU A 712 -18.63 -16.47 -3.49
C LEU A 712 -19.60 -15.98 -4.57
N VAL A 713 -19.77 -14.67 -4.68
CA VAL A 713 -20.52 -14.02 -5.76
C VAL A 713 -19.57 -13.22 -6.64
N LEU A 714 -19.75 -13.32 -7.95
CA LEU A 714 -18.95 -12.61 -8.95
C LEU A 714 -19.87 -11.89 -9.92
N PHE A 715 -19.55 -10.66 -10.28
CA PHE A 715 -20.06 -10.05 -11.50
C PHE A 715 -18.95 -10.07 -12.55
N GLU A 716 -19.15 -10.80 -13.65
CA GLU A 716 -18.22 -10.87 -14.78
C GLU A 716 -18.70 -9.99 -15.93
N GLU A 717 -17.97 -8.90 -16.16
CA GLU A 717 -18.30 -7.85 -17.11
C GLU A 717 -17.95 -8.23 -18.56
N MET A 718 -16.76 -8.79 -18.79
CA MET A 718 -16.20 -8.97 -20.14
C MET A 718 -16.43 -10.37 -20.71
N GLY A 719 -16.59 -11.35 -19.83
CA GLY A 719 -16.77 -12.76 -20.15
C GLY A 719 -15.58 -13.60 -19.72
N GLY A 720 -15.87 -14.61 -18.90
CA GLY A 720 -14.87 -15.47 -18.28
C GLY A 720 -15.35 -16.91 -18.11
N ASP A 721 -14.49 -17.73 -17.53
CA ASP A 721 -14.78 -19.11 -17.15
C ASP A 721 -14.57 -19.30 -15.64
N PRO A 722 -15.63 -19.22 -14.82
CA PRO A 722 -15.49 -19.26 -13.36
C PRO A 722 -14.99 -20.62 -12.85
N THR A 723 -15.04 -21.69 -13.65
CA THR A 723 -14.51 -23.00 -13.26
C THR A 723 -12.98 -23.05 -13.19
N GLN A 724 -12.28 -22.00 -13.67
CA GLN A 724 -10.83 -21.87 -13.60
C GLN A 724 -10.34 -21.10 -12.37
N ILE A 725 -11.26 -20.48 -11.62
CA ILE A 725 -10.95 -19.80 -10.38
C ILE A 725 -10.40 -20.80 -9.37
N SER A 726 -9.42 -20.36 -8.58
CA SER A 726 -8.88 -21.18 -7.51
C SER A 726 -8.41 -20.34 -6.33
N PHE A 727 -8.34 -20.99 -5.17
CA PHE A 727 -7.71 -20.42 -3.99
C PHE A 727 -6.21 -20.59 -4.06
N ALA A 728 -5.49 -19.62 -3.52
CA ALA A 728 -4.06 -19.68 -3.35
C ALA A 728 -3.70 -19.27 -1.92
N ALA A 729 -2.97 -20.12 -1.21
CA ALA A 729 -2.41 -19.80 0.09
C ALA A 729 -1.03 -19.15 -0.08
N ARG A 730 -0.80 -18.09 0.67
CA ARG A 730 0.46 -17.34 0.66
C ARG A 730 1.42 -17.98 1.67
N GLN A 731 2.51 -18.55 1.17
CA GLN A 731 3.53 -19.23 1.96
C GLN A 731 4.93 -18.72 1.60
N ILE A 732 5.93 -19.16 2.35
CA ILE A 732 7.34 -18.89 2.08
C ILE A 732 7.97 -20.19 1.57
N GLU A 733 8.57 -20.13 0.37
CA GLU A 733 9.18 -21.28 -0.30
C GLU A 733 10.58 -21.54 0.22
N SER A 734 11.43 -20.51 0.24
CA SER A 734 12.79 -20.61 0.77
C SER A 734 13.21 -19.35 1.50
N LEU A 735 14.19 -19.52 2.37
CA LEU A 735 14.90 -18.46 3.07
C LEU A 735 16.36 -18.45 2.66
N CYS A 736 16.93 -17.26 2.56
CA CYS A 736 18.30 -17.06 2.16
C CYS A 736 19.01 -16.05 3.03
N SER A 737 20.31 -16.16 3.15
CA SER A 737 21.14 -15.08 3.69
C SER A 737 22.48 -15.04 2.97
N HIS A 738 23.04 -13.85 2.80
CA HIS A 738 24.30 -13.62 2.11
C HIS A 738 25.12 -12.56 2.82
N ILE A 739 26.11 -12.99 3.60
CA ILE A 739 26.91 -12.12 4.47
C ILE A 739 28.38 -12.22 4.06
N SER A 740 29.05 -11.07 3.95
CA SER A 740 30.49 -11.00 3.66
C SER A 740 31.33 -10.70 4.90
N GLU A 741 32.61 -11.06 4.86
CA GLU A 741 33.59 -10.71 5.91
C GLU A 741 33.69 -9.20 6.17
N SER A 742 33.22 -8.37 5.23
CA SER A 742 33.20 -6.92 5.36
C SER A 742 31.94 -6.37 6.04
N HIS A 743 30.95 -7.22 6.35
CA HIS A 743 29.72 -6.76 7.01
C HIS A 743 30.02 -6.25 8.43
N PRO A 744 29.31 -5.22 8.91
CA PRO A 744 29.32 -4.92 10.33
C PRO A 744 28.67 -6.08 11.09
N GLN A 745 29.03 -6.19 12.36
CA GLN A 745 28.36 -7.08 13.30
C GLN A 745 26.84 -6.80 13.36
N PRO A 746 25.99 -7.82 13.63
CA PRO A 746 24.58 -7.58 13.89
C PRO A 746 24.39 -6.56 15.03
N VAL A 747 23.53 -5.57 14.78
CA VAL A 747 23.31 -4.45 15.71
C VAL A 747 22.85 -4.89 17.11
N ASP A 748 22.16 -6.04 17.20
CA ASP A 748 21.69 -6.60 18.47
C ASP A 748 22.80 -7.02 19.45
N MET A 749 24.01 -7.22 18.94
CA MET A 749 25.16 -7.59 19.76
C MET A 749 25.97 -6.37 20.26
N TRP A 750 25.55 -5.15 19.92
CA TRP A 750 26.27 -3.93 20.28
C TRP A 750 26.46 -3.78 21.80
N THR A 751 25.38 -3.96 22.57
CA THR A 751 25.41 -3.78 24.04
C THR A 751 26.24 -4.86 24.73
N SER A 752 26.08 -6.12 24.32
CA SER A 752 26.83 -7.25 24.92
C SER A 752 28.33 -7.13 24.71
N ASP A 753 28.76 -6.60 23.56
CA ASP A 753 30.19 -6.44 23.26
C ASP A 753 30.81 -5.25 23.98
N GLN A 754 30.04 -4.20 24.27
CA GLN A 754 30.48 -3.13 25.17
C GLN A 754 30.73 -3.65 26.59
N GLU A 755 29.87 -4.55 27.09
CA GLU A 755 30.00 -5.13 28.43
C GLU A 755 31.13 -6.17 28.53
N THR A 756 31.29 -7.01 27.50
CA THR A 756 32.25 -8.13 27.52
C THR A 756 33.64 -7.79 26.97
N GLY A 757 33.78 -6.69 26.23
CA GLY A 757 35.03 -6.27 25.60
C GLY A 757 35.54 -7.19 24.48
N ARG A 758 34.81 -8.27 24.14
CA ARG A 758 35.08 -9.15 23.00
C ARG A 758 34.21 -8.72 21.84
N ARG A 759 34.84 -8.47 20.68
CA ARG A 759 34.12 -8.14 19.45
C ARG A 759 33.86 -9.39 18.64
N SER A 760 32.58 -9.68 18.42
CA SER A 760 32.17 -10.76 17.53
C SER A 760 32.25 -10.30 16.07
N GLY A 761 32.67 -11.18 15.17
CA GLY A 761 32.76 -10.88 13.74
C GLY A 761 31.39 -10.84 13.04
N PRO A 762 31.36 -10.69 11.71
CA PRO A 762 30.13 -10.78 10.94
C PRO A 762 29.45 -12.14 11.15
N MET A 763 28.11 -12.14 11.18
CA MET A 763 27.33 -13.33 11.50
C MET A 763 26.15 -13.47 10.55
N LEU A 764 26.00 -14.66 9.98
CA LEU A 764 24.83 -15.03 9.19
C LEU A 764 23.79 -15.62 10.12
N SER A 765 22.55 -15.13 10.03
CA SER A 765 21.42 -15.68 10.79
C SER A 765 20.31 -16.11 9.84
N LEU A 766 19.70 -17.26 10.14
CA LEU A 766 18.50 -17.77 9.51
C LEU A 766 17.43 -17.95 10.58
N GLU A 767 16.19 -17.60 10.27
CA GLU A 767 15.04 -17.83 11.14
C GLU A 767 13.82 -18.20 10.29
N CYS A 768 13.15 -19.29 10.66
CA CYS A 768 11.89 -19.67 10.05
C CYS A 768 10.79 -18.67 10.41
N PRO A 769 9.96 -18.27 9.43
CA PRO A 769 9.00 -17.19 9.57
C PRO A 769 7.84 -17.51 10.54
N PHE A 770 7.51 -18.79 10.71
CA PHE A 770 6.39 -19.23 11.55
C PHE A 770 6.88 -19.91 12.84
N PRO A 771 6.18 -19.71 13.99
CA PRO A 771 6.63 -20.22 15.29
C PRO A 771 6.85 -21.74 15.38
N ASN A 772 6.06 -22.52 14.62
CA ASN A 772 6.08 -23.98 14.66
C ASN A 772 6.99 -24.61 13.59
N GLN A 773 7.64 -23.78 12.77
CA GLN A 773 8.53 -24.27 11.72
C GLN A 773 9.95 -24.41 12.21
N VAL A 774 10.66 -25.37 11.63
CA VAL A 774 12.10 -25.53 11.77
C VAL A 774 12.77 -25.57 10.41
N ILE A 775 14.05 -25.21 10.38
CA ILE A 775 14.87 -25.34 9.17
C ILE A 775 14.99 -26.83 8.86
N SER A 776 14.37 -27.26 7.77
CA SER A 776 14.24 -28.68 7.42
C SER A 776 15.32 -29.14 6.45
N SER A 777 15.77 -28.25 5.56
CA SER A 777 16.86 -28.52 4.63
C SER A 777 17.70 -27.28 4.36
N ILE A 778 18.97 -27.51 4.02
CA ILE A 778 19.87 -26.52 3.42
C ILE A 778 20.03 -26.89 1.95
N ASN A 779 19.45 -26.07 1.07
CA ASN A 779 19.42 -26.32 -0.38
C ASN A 779 20.72 -25.86 -1.05
N PHE A 780 21.36 -24.83 -0.49
CA PHE A 780 22.64 -24.31 -0.96
C PHE A 780 23.45 -23.72 0.19
N ALA A 781 24.78 -23.90 0.17
CA ALA A 781 25.69 -23.17 1.05
C ALA A 781 27.08 -23.04 0.40
N SER A 782 27.63 -21.83 0.36
CA SER A 782 28.98 -21.57 -0.14
C SER A 782 29.63 -20.45 0.66
N PHE A 783 30.84 -20.71 1.16
CA PHE A 783 31.73 -19.69 1.72
C PHE A 783 32.89 -19.45 0.76
N GLY A 784 33.03 -18.25 0.22
CA GLY A 784 34.01 -17.92 -0.81
C GLY A 784 33.53 -16.74 -1.65
N THR A 785 33.41 -16.93 -2.97
CA THR A 785 32.92 -15.90 -3.91
C THR A 785 31.58 -16.26 -4.59
N PRO A 786 30.54 -16.69 -3.85
CA PRO A 786 29.27 -17.09 -4.46
C PRO A 786 28.64 -15.99 -5.31
N HIS A 787 27.87 -16.41 -6.32
CA HIS A 787 27.15 -15.53 -7.25
C HIS A 787 25.65 -15.81 -7.22
N GLY A 788 24.86 -14.85 -7.71
CA GLY A 788 23.40 -14.96 -7.83
C GLY A 788 22.67 -14.26 -6.70
N THR A 789 21.35 -14.45 -6.68
CA THR A 789 20.44 -13.95 -5.65
C THR A 789 19.71 -15.12 -5.01
N CYS A 790 18.94 -14.86 -3.95
CA CYS A 790 18.13 -15.89 -3.29
C CYS A 790 17.30 -16.71 -4.30
N GLY A 791 17.42 -18.04 -4.27
CA GLY A 791 16.77 -18.96 -5.22
C GLY A 791 17.56 -19.20 -6.51
N SER A 792 18.70 -18.53 -6.71
CA SER A 792 19.58 -18.68 -7.88
C SER A 792 21.07 -18.67 -7.51
N PHE A 793 21.39 -18.95 -6.24
CA PHE A 793 22.78 -18.96 -5.81
C PHE A 793 23.58 -20.05 -6.53
N SER A 794 24.84 -19.73 -6.80
CA SER A 794 25.80 -20.62 -7.43
C SER A 794 27.18 -20.43 -6.80
N HIS A 795 27.98 -21.50 -6.83
CA HIS A 795 29.37 -21.43 -6.37
C HIS A 795 30.17 -20.49 -7.28
N GLY A 796 31.04 -19.69 -6.67
CA GLY A 796 32.00 -18.87 -7.39
C GLY A 796 33.28 -19.61 -7.76
N GLN A 797 34.29 -18.84 -8.17
CA GLN A 797 35.63 -19.35 -8.47
C GLN A 797 36.32 -19.99 -7.24
N CYS A 798 35.98 -19.55 -6.03
CA CYS A 798 36.41 -20.20 -4.79
C CYS A 798 35.23 -20.48 -3.89
N SER A 799 35.24 -21.67 -3.28
CA SER A 799 34.26 -22.11 -2.29
C SER A 799 34.90 -23.09 -1.33
N SER A 800 34.62 -22.94 -0.04
CA SER A 800 34.98 -23.92 0.98
C SER A 800 34.23 -25.24 0.75
N ALA A 801 34.94 -26.36 0.83
CA ALA A 801 34.38 -27.70 0.68
C ALA A 801 33.55 -28.15 1.90
N THR A 802 33.70 -27.49 3.05
CA THR A 802 33.00 -27.83 4.30
C THR A 802 31.85 -26.90 4.62
N ALA A 803 31.61 -25.84 3.83
CA ALA A 803 30.57 -24.85 4.11
C ALA A 803 29.19 -25.48 4.30
N LEU A 804 28.79 -26.38 3.39
CA LEU A 804 27.49 -27.05 3.46
C LEU A 804 27.32 -27.90 4.72
N SER A 805 28.32 -28.72 5.07
CA SER A 805 28.21 -29.61 6.24
C SER A 805 28.21 -28.84 7.56
N ILE A 806 28.96 -27.74 7.65
CA ILE A 806 28.95 -26.84 8.81
C ILE A 806 27.56 -26.22 8.99
N VAL A 807 26.99 -25.66 7.92
CA VAL A 807 25.68 -25.00 7.96
C VAL A 807 24.56 -26.01 8.27
N GLN A 808 24.58 -27.18 7.65
CA GLN A 808 23.61 -28.25 7.93
C GLN A 808 23.62 -28.65 9.41
N LYS A 809 24.82 -28.85 9.98
CA LYS A 809 24.98 -29.22 11.39
C LYS A 809 24.50 -28.13 12.35
N ALA A 810 24.66 -26.86 11.99
CA ALA A 810 24.25 -25.74 12.82
C ALA A 810 22.74 -25.44 12.75
N CYS A 811 22.10 -25.67 11.60
CA CYS A 811 20.77 -25.12 11.34
C CYS A 811 19.63 -26.13 11.30
N ILE A 812 19.85 -27.35 10.78
CA ILE A 812 18.75 -28.31 10.58
C ILE A 812 18.12 -28.71 11.92
N GLY A 813 16.78 -28.69 11.97
CA GLY A 813 16.00 -29.01 13.16
C GLY A 813 15.82 -27.87 14.15
N SER A 814 16.42 -26.70 13.89
CA SER A 814 16.26 -25.50 14.71
C SER A 814 15.33 -24.49 14.03
N LYS A 815 14.56 -23.74 14.82
CA LYS A 815 13.75 -22.61 14.31
C LYS A 815 14.64 -21.51 13.74
N SER A 816 15.77 -21.26 14.40
CA SER A 816 16.75 -20.26 14.01
C SER A 816 18.16 -20.77 14.27
N CYS A 817 19.12 -20.29 13.49
CA CYS A 817 20.54 -20.56 13.68
C CYS A 817 21.37 -19.33 13.32
N SER A 818 22.55 -19.22 13.93
CA SER A 818 23.51 -18.16 13.61
C SER A 818 24.91 -18.73 13.48
N ILE A 819 25.66 -18.27 12.49
CA ILE A 819 26.98 -18.79 12.13
C ILE A 819 27.95 -17.63 11.89
N GLY A 820 29.11 -17.68 12.55
CA GLY A 820 30.18 -16.69 12.33
C GLY A 820 30.76 -16.79 10.93
N VAL A 821 30.84 -15.68 10.22
CA VAL A 821 31.36 -15.59 8.85
C VAL A 821 32.83 -15.22 8.93
N SER A 822 33.69 -16.23 9.04
CA SER A 822 35.15 -16.06 9.15
C SER A 822 35.91 -17.24 8.58
N ILE A 823 37.18 -16.99 8.22
CA ILE A 823 38.14 -18.04 7.84
C ILE A 823 38.38 -19.05 8.98
N ASP A 824 38.22 -18.65 10.24
CA ASP A 824 38.36 -19.57 11.39
C ASP A 824 37.24 -20.62 11.40
N THR A 825 36.07 -20.28 10.86
CA THR A 825 34.91 -21.17 10.81
C THR A 825 34.94 -22.06 9.58
N PHE A 826 35.28 -21.51 8.41
CA PHE A 826 35.10 -22.17 7.12
C PHE A 826 36.40 -22.51 6.37
N GLY A 827 37.56 -22.15 6.94
CA GLY A 827 38.85 -22.15 6.26
C GLY A 827 39.02 -20.94 5.32
N ASP A 828 40.21 -20.78 4.74
CA ASP A 828 40.48 -19.75 3.72
C ASP A 828 40.54 -20.38 2.32
N PRO A 829 39.40 -20.48 1.61
CA PRO A 829 39.37 -21.07 0.27
C PRO A 829 40.03 -20.20 -0.81
N CYS A 830 40.37 -18.94 -0.51
CA CYS A 830 40.95 -18.00 -1.47
C CYS A 830 41.64 -16.81 -0.79
N VAL A 831 42.95 -16.97 -0.51
CA VAL A 831 43.78 -15.97 0.17
C VAL A 831 43.75 -14.63 -0.56
N GLY A 832 43.60 -13.54 0.19
CA GLY A 832 43.63 -12.17 -0.34
C GLY A 832 42.33 -11.68 -0.99
N MET A 833 41.31 -12.54 -1.12
CA MET A 833 39.97 -12.13 -1.54
C MET A 833 39.02 -12.04 -0.34
N THR A 834 38.10 -11.08 -0.36
CA THR A 834 36.99 -10.99 0.61
C THR A 834 35.99 -12.11 0.33
N LYS A 835 35.70 -12.94 1.33
CA LYS A 835 34.74 -14.02 1.21
C LYS A 835 33.36 -13.59 1.68
N SER A 836 32.38 -14.35 1.25
CA SER A 836 31.02 -14.29 1.76
C SER A 836 30.42 -15.68 1.91
N LEU A 837 29.57 -15.83 2.92
CA LEU A 837 28.73 -16.99 3.13
C LEU A 837 27.36 -16.71 2.52
N ALA A 838 26.97 -17.48 1.51
CA ALA A 838 25.61 -17.50 0.96
C ALA A 838 24.96 -18.84 1.32
N VAL A 839 23.74 -18.78 1.87
CA VAL A 839 22.96 -19.95 2.27
C VAL A 839 21.53 -19.83 1.75
N GLU A 840 20.97 -20.93 1.27
CA GLU A 840 19.55 -21.10 0.99
C GLU A 840 19.01 -22.31 1.76
N ALA A 841 17.87 -22.16 2.40
CA ALA A 841 17.26 -23.16 3.26
C ALA A 841 15.72 -23.19 3.08
N SER A 842 15.12 -24.29 3.49
CA SER A 842 13.67 -24.48 3.54
C SER A 842 13.20 -24.64 4.99
N CYS A 843 11.97 -24.21 5.26
CA CYS A 843 11.30 -24.41 6.55
C CYS A 843 10.07 -25.29 6.36
N THR A 844 9.81 -26.18 7.31
CA THR A 844 8.58 -27.00 7.38
C THR A 844 8.03 -27.04 8.78
#